data_AF-A0ABD6EHK0-F1
#
_entry.id   AF-A0ABD6EHK0-F1
#
_cell.length_a   1.000
_cell.length_b   1.000
_cell.length_c   1.000
_cell.angle_alpha   90.00
_cell.angle_beta   90.00
_cell.angle_gamma   90.00
#
_symmetry.space_group_name_H-M   'P 1'
#
loop_
_entity.id
_entity.type
_entity.pdbx_description
1 polymer ?
#
loop_
_entity_poly.entity_id
_entity_poly.type
_entity_poly.pdbx_seq_one_letter_code
_entity_poly.pdbx_strand_id
1 'polypeptide(L)'
;MRVLLFREAEIWSIFKVIASLIHIGNISFEATIVDDVEITVINSMDEVAIFAKLLQLDEQQLIRALTYRTVMVNTESVTTRRSPEQCLDVRDLLAKTIYAKLFEYVVDKINDSLYKPRKEGYTRQSIGLLDVFGFESFATNSFEQFCINFANEKLEQFFVDHLFKREQSIYETEGIEWKPIEYNENRQLLEILAYGPMNIISVIDEESISSKGTDQSVLQRLHGYHSRASKFYLKPKSDLRKSFSVVHTFGTVSYDTKGILGKNRDNFSNSLRELMASSDFKFVAKLFESEFIDDDPLFVQRKRATIGNQFKKSLDSLIERLEKRDPMFIRCIKPSETKQPMTFDSDVVCRQLRCFGLLETVRIRKFGYPVRYELDIFNDRYRILLRNYVPDETVTANEVARFICQSVLGMDGNYQLNNSKVFLKEKHSLILEQERDLMLTHRALTIQKTVRGWMQRRRFVKMSAASVLIQKHWRGYIQRKRYEQMINGFTRLQAILRTRQLVLHYQVLRNIITFFQARCRGAIIRSELRMKRLNGERRPAMMINPRETDRCSTPTSVSSSLLGSEDARLVEQIFGFLPSDNTSRCSSHASRDKVSKLIQSERGSSLTSVCDTPPPPDLFAREDLSEFQFEKFAATYFEQQTDAEYSRKKLRTPLLPHKSSTDRMVSVFESCGTK
;
A
#
# COMPACT_ATOMS: atom_id res chain seq x y z
N MET A 1 -11.74 -9.76 -24.27
CA MET A 1 -12.02 -10.87 -25.20
C MET A 1 -10.75 -11.50 -25.76
N ARG A 2 -9.85 -10.77 -26.48
CA ARG A 2 -8.59 -11.37 -27.01
C ARG A 2 -7.71 -12.05 -25.96
N VAL A 3 -7.55 -11.44 -24.77
CA VAL A 3 -6.79 -12.04 -23.64
C VAL A 3 -7.39 -13.37 -23.16
N LEU A 4 -8.70 -13.55 -23.28
CA LEU A 4 -9.44 -14.76 -22.91
C LEU A 4 -9.58 -15.74 -24.09
N LEU A 5 -8.69 -15.64 -25.07
CA LEU A 5 -8.55 -16.55 -26.21
C LEU A 5 -9.77 -16.60 -27.17
N PHE A 6 -10.60 -15.57 -27.19
CA PHE A 6 -11.65 -15.43 -28.22
C PHE A 6 -11.02 -15.15 -29.59
N ARG A 7 -11.42 -15.91 -30.62
CA ARG A 7 -10.96 -15.69 -32.01
C ARG A 7 -11.59 -14.42 -32.57
N GLU A 8 -10.91 -13.74 -33.49
CA GLU A 8 -11.45 -12.50 -34.08
C GLU A 8 -12.80 -12.69 -34.79
N ALA A 9 -12.97 -13.82 -35.48
CA ALA A 9 -14.24 -14.19 -36.10
C ALA A 9 -15.37 -14.41 -35.07
N GLU A 10 -15.05 -14.97 -33.90
CA GLU A 10 -16.01 -15.15 -32.80
C GLU A 10 -16.40 -13.79 -32.19
N ILE A 11 -15.42 -12.89 -31.99
CA ILE A 11 -15.68 -11.53 -31.50
C ILE A 11 -16.61 -10.77 -32.46
N TRP A 12 -16.35 -10.84 -33.76
CA TRP A 12 -17.23 -10.25 -34.78
C TRP A 12 -18.62 -10.87 -34.76
N SER A 13 -18.72 -12.18 -34.54
CA SER A 13 -20.00 -12.88 -34.42
C SER A 13 -20.81 -12.38 -33.22
N ILE A 14 -20.18 -12.20 -32.06
CA ILE A 14 -20.78 -11.63 -30.85
C ILE A 14 -21.29 -10.21 -31.14
N PHE A 15 -20.47 -9.34 -31.74
CA PHE A 15 -20.89 -7.97 -32.06
C PHE A 15 -22.01 -7.93 -33.09
N LYS A 16 -22.04 -8.85 -34.05
CA LYS A 16 -23.14 -8.97 -35.02
C LYS A 16 -24.46 -9.30 -34.34
N VAL A 17 -24.45 -10.21 -33.35
CA VAL A 17 -25.65 -10.54 -32.54
C VAL A 17 -26.06 -9.36 -31.67
N ILE A 18 -25.12 -8.65 -31.03
CA ILE A 18 -25.44 -7.45 -30.25
C ILE A 18 -26.05 -6.35 -31.14
N ALA A 19 -25.51 -6.15 -32.34
CA ALA A 19 -26.08 -5.20 -33.31
C ALA A 19 -27.50 -5.59 -33.70
N SER A 20 -27.78 -6.87 -33.95
CA SER A 20 -29.16 -7.33 -34.23
C SER A 20 -30.10 -7.08 -33.05
N LEU A 21 -29.64 -7.22 -31.80
CA LEU A 21 -30.45 -6.92 -30.62
C LEU A 21 -30.83 -5.44 -30.49
N ILE A 22 -30.04 -4.54 -31.07
CA ILE A 22 -30.39 -3.12 -31.13
C ILE A 22 -31.48 -2.89 -32.19
N HIS A 23 -31.31 -3.48 -33.39
CA HIS A 23 -32.28 -3.37 -34.48
C HIS A 23 -33.65 -3.98 -34.15
N ILE A 24 -33.71 -5.13 -33.47
CA ILE A 24 -34.99 -5.73 -33.07
C ILE A 24 -35.78 -4.80 -32.12
N GLY A 25 -35.10 -4.00 -31.30
CA GLY A 25 -35.75 -3.04 -30.39
C GLY A 25 -36.52 -1.92 -31.11
N ASN A 26 -36.15 -1.62 -32.36
CA ASN A 26 -36.80 -0.61 -33.21
C ASN A 26 -38.03 -1.16 -33.97
N ILE A 27 -38.31 -2.46 -33.88
CA ILE A 27 -39.49 -3.06 -34.54
C ILE A 27 -40.76 -2.59 -33.83
N SER A 28 -41.65 -1.90 -34.54
CA SER A 28 -42.91 -1.37 -34.03
C SER A 28 -44.11 -2.00 -34.72
N PHE A 29 -45.17 -2.26 -33.95
CA PHE A 29 -46.39 -2.90 -34.40
C PHE A 29 -47.58 -1.94 -34.28
N GLU A 30 -48.45 -1.92 -35.28
CA GLU A 30 -49.69 -1.13 -35.29
C GLU A 30 -50.89 -2.02 -35.61
N ALA A 31 -52.04 -1.74 -34.99
CA ALA A 31 -53.30 -2.39 -35.34
C ALA A 31 -53.95 -1.65 -36.50
N THR A 32 -54.18 -2.35 -37.60
CA THR A 32 -54.95 -1.86 -38.75
C THR A 32 -56.14 -2.76 -38.98
N ILE A 33 -57.30 -2.19 -39.27
CA ILE A 33 -58.50 -2.96 -39.59
C ILE A 33 -58.55 -3.13 -41.09
N VAL A 34 -58.55 -4.38 -41.55
CA VAL A 34 -58.75 -4.75 -42.96
C VAL A 34 -59.86 -5.80 -43.00
N ASP A 35 -60.91 -5.56 -43.78
CA ASP A 35 -62.07 -6.45 -43.95
C ASP A 35 -62.73 -6.87 -42.61
N ASP A 36 -63.01 -5.92 -41.72
CA ASP A 36 -63.59 -6.12 -40.37
C ASP A 36 -62.76 -7.04 -39.44
N VAL A 37 -61.49 -7.29 -39.78
CA VAL A 37 -60.53 -8.05 -38.96
C VAL A 37 -59.39 -7.13 -38.52
N GLU A 38 -59.11 -7.10 -37.22
CA GLU A 38 -57.90 -6.46 -36.69
C GLU A 38 -56.65 -7.25 -37.13
N ILE A 39 -55.81 -6.61 -37.93
CA ILE A 39 -54.53 -7.12 -38.38
C ILE A 39 -53.41 -6.31 -37.75
N THR A 40 -52.43 -7.00 -37.18
CA THR A 40 -51.20 -6.36 -36.70
C THR A 40 -50.21 -6.23 -37.86
N VAL A 41 -49.85 -5.00 -38.21
CA VAL A 41 -48.88 -4.67 -39.25
C VAL A 41 -47.59 -4.19 -38.60
N ILE A 42 -46.45 -4.53 -39.21
CA ILE A 42 -45.14 -4.05 -38.78
C ILE A 42 -44.82 -2.79 -39.57
N ASN A 43 -44.65 -1.66 -38.88
CA ASN A 43 -44.39 -0.37 -39.53
C ASN A 43 -42.93 -0.22 -39.97
N SER A 44 -42.01 -0.89 -39.29
CA SER A 44 -40.56 -0.81 -39.51
C SER A 44 -40.01 -2.05 -40.21
N MET A 45 -40.49 -2.34 -41.42
CA MET A 45 -40.00 -3.47 -42.22
C MET A 45 -38.51 -3.40 -42.53
N ASP A 46 -37.94 -2.20 -42.67
CA ASP A 46 -36.49 -2.02 -42.87
C ASP A 46 -35.67 -2.60 -41.69
N GLU A 47 -36.15 -2.40 -40.46
CA GLU A 47 -35.48 -2.92 -39.25
C GLU A 47 -35.61 -4.45 -39.14
N VAL A 48 -36.76 -5.00 -39.57
CA VAL A 48 -36.95 -6.45 -39.69
C VAL A 48 -35.97 -7.03 -40.70
N ALA A 49 -35.82 -6.41 -41.86
CA ALA A 49 -34.89 -6.84 -42.91
C ALA A 49 -33.42 -6.78 -42.43
N ILE A 50 -33.04 -5.72 -41.72
CA ILE A 50 -31.69 -5.61 -41.14
C ILE A 50 -31.47 -6.70 -40.08
N PHE A 51 -32.42 -6.93 -39.17
CA PHE A 51 -32.33 -7.97 -38.15
C PHE A 51 -32.22 -9.37 -38.77
N ALA A 52 -33.09 -9.69 -39.73
CA ALA A 52 -33.09 -10.94 -40.47
C ALA A 52 -31.75 -11.14 -41.21
N LYS A 53 -31.21 -10.10 -41.85
CA LYS A 53 -29.91 -10.15 -42.54
C LYS A 53 -28.73 -10.36 -41.57
N LEU A 54 -28.74 -9.71 -40.41
CA LEU A 54 -27.67 -9.84 -39.41
C LEU A 54 -27.63 -11.25 -38.81
N LEU A 55 -28.79 -11.82 -38.49
CA LEU A 55 -28.89 -13.18 -37.98
C LEU A 55 -29.01 -14.25 -39.08
N GLN A 56 -29.05 -13.86 -40.35
CA GLN A 56 -29.24 -14.75 -41.50
C GLN A 56 -30.47 -15.67 -41.31
N LEU A 57 -31.61 -15.04 -41.02
CA LEU A 57 -32.91 -15.67 -40.86
C LEU A 57 -33.77 -15.41 -42.10
N ASP A 58 -34.74 -16.29 -42.36
CA ASP A 58 -35.77 -16.03 -43.35
C ASP A 58 -36.73 -14.93 -42.86
N GLU A 59 -36.82 -13.85 -43.63
CA GLU A 59 -37.60 -12.66 -43.27
C GLU A 59 -39.09 -12.97 -43.15
N GLN A 60 -39.63 -13.82 -44.03
CA GLN A 60 -41.06 -14.15 -44.01
C GLN A 60 -41.41 -15.03 -42.80
N GLN A 61 -40.55 -16.00 -42.46
CA GLN A 61 -40.71 -16.83 -41.27
C GLN A 61 -40.57 -16.00 -39.99
N LEU A 62 -39.66 -15.02 -39.96
CA LEU A 62 -39.53 -14.08 -38.86
C LEU A 62 -40.79 -13.25 -38.65
N ILE A 63 -41.32 -12.64 -39.72
CA ILE A 63 -42.56 -11.87 -39.65
C ILE A 63 -43.69 -12.76 -39.15
N ARG A 64 -43.82 -13.98 -39.70
CA ARG A 64 -44.83 -14.94 -39.26
C ARG A 64 -44.66 -15.33 -37.79
N ALA A 65 -43.43 -15.58 -37.34
CA ALA A 65 -43.15 -15.96 -35.96
C ALA A 65 -43.46 -14.84 -34.96
N LEU A 66 -43.29 -13.57 -35.36
CA LEU A 66 -43.63 -12.40 -34.53
C LEU A 66 -45.15 -12.16 -34.48
N THR A 67 -45.85 -12.19 -35.62
CA THR A 67 -47.26 -11.79 -35.71
C THR A 67 -48.28 -12.93 -35.55
N TYR A 68 -47.87 -14.18 -35.72
CA TYR A 68 -48.74 -15.36 -35.61
C TYR A 68 -48.27 -16.32 -34.51
N ARG A 69 -49.24 -16.83 -33.76
CA ARG A 69 -49.06 -17.88 -32.77
C ARG A 69 -49.54 -19.21 -33.32
N THR A 70 -48.62 -20.15 -33.51
CA THR A 70 -48.96 -21.53 -33.83
C THR A 70 -49.01 -22.35 -32.53
N VAL A 71 -50.13 -23.00 -32.25
CA VAL A 71 -50.29 -23.90 -31.10
C VAL A 71 -50.69 -25.28 -31.61
N MET A 72 -49.96 -26.31 -31.18
CA MET A 72 -50.33 -27.70 -31.41
C MET A 72 -51.41 -28.10 -30.42
N VAL A 73 -52.61 -28.41 -30.91
CA VAL A 73 -53.74 -28.92 -30.10
C VAL A 73 -54.09 -30.30 -30.64
N ASN A 74 -53.88 -31.35 -29.84
CA ASN A 74 -54.25 -32.74 -30.16
C ASN A 74 -53.91 -33.15 -31.61
N THR A 75 -52.65 -32.94 -32.04
CA THR A 75 -52.08 -33.23 -33.38
C THR A 75 -52.38 -32.25 -34.51
N GLU A 76 -53.23 -31.24 -34.33
CA GLU A 76 -53.46 -30.19 -35.33
C GLU A 76 -52.75 -28.87 -34.97
N SER A 77 -52.10 -28.24 -35.95
CA SER A 77 -51.47 -26.92 -35.78
C SER A 77 -52.49 -25.81 -36.01
N VAL A 78 -52.94 -25.16 -34.94
CA VAL A 78 -53.85 -24.00 -35.02
C VAL A 78 -53.00 -22.72 -35.03
N THR A 79 -53.11 -21.93 -36.08
CA THR A 79 -52.39 -20.65 -36.21
C THR A 79 -53.35 -19.49 -35.95
N THR A 80 -53.10 -18.71 -34.90
CA THR A 80 -53.89 -17.53 -34.53
C THR A 80 -53.07 -16.25 -34.66
N ARG A 81 -53.72 -15.12 -34.94
CA ARG A 81 -53.06 -13.80 -35.01
C ARG A 81 -52.82 -13.25 -33.60
N ARG A 82 -51.73 -12.50 -33.43
CA ARG A 82 -51.41 -11.79 -32.18
C ARG A 82 -51.81 -10.32 -32.27
N SER A 83 -52.25 -9.75 -31.15
CA SER A 83 -52.46 -8.30 -31.03
C SER A 83 -51.12 -7.53 -31.03
N PRO A 84 -51.10 -6.20 -31.27
CA PRO A 84 -49.87 -5.42 -31.24
C PRO A 84 -49.11 -5.53 -29.92
N GLU A 85 -49.83 -5.52 -28.78
CA GLU A 85 -49.25 -5.69 -27.45
C GLU A 85 -48.57 -7.06 -27.30
N GLN A 86 -49.21 -8.13 -27.78
CA GLN A 86 -48.63 -9.47 -27.76
C GLN A 86 -47.42 -9.61 -28.69
N CYS A 87 -47.42 -8.92 -29.83
CA CYS A 87 -46.27 -8.87 -30.74
C CYS A 87 -45.07 -8.17 -30.09
N LEU A 88 -45.29 -7.08 -29.36
CA LEU A 88 -44.25 -6.40 -28.57
C LEU A 88 -43.66 -7.32 -27.50
N ASP A 89 -44.51 -8.03 -26.76
CA ASP A 89 -44.05 -9.00 -25.76
C ASP A 89 -43.18 -10.11 -26.37
N VAL A 90 -43.59 -10.62 -27.54
CA VAL A 90 -42.85 -11.67 -28.26
C VAL A 90 -41.51 -11.15 -28.79
N ARG A 91 -41.47 -9.94 -29.34
CA ARG A 91 -40.23 -9.25 -29.76
C ARG A 91 -39.26 -9.11 -28.60
N ASP A 92 -39.74 -8.61 -27.47
CA ASP A 92 -38.92 -8.39 -26.27
C ASP A 92 -38.43 -9.72 -25.68
N LEU A 93 -39.28 -10.75 -25.70
CA LEU A 93 -38.89 -12.10 -25.32
C LEU A 93 -37.79 -12.64 -26.23
N LEU A 94 -37.93 -12.52 -27.56
CA LEU A 94 -36.92 -12.97 -28.52
C LEU A 94 -35.57 -12.27 -28.26
N ALA A 95 -35.58 -10.96 -28.07
CA ALA A 95 -34.37 -10.19 -27.77
C ALA A 95 -33.71 -10.67 -26.45
N LYS A 96 -34.49 -10.83 -25.38
CA LYS A 96 -33.99 -11.30 -24.08
C LYS A 96 -33.42 -12.70 -24.16
N THR A 97 -34.08 -13.63 -24.87
CA THR A 97 -33.61 -15.01 -25.03
C THR A 97 -32.30 -15.06 -25.81
N ILE A 98 -32.18 -14.34 -26.93
CA ILE A 98 -30.93 -14.27 -27.70
C ILE A 98 -29.79 -13.70 -26.84
N TYR A 99 -30.06 -12.64 -26.08
CA TYR A 99 -29.05 -12.05 -25.18
C TYR A 99 -28.64 -13.03 -24.07
N ALA A 100 -29.60 -13.73 -23.45
CA ALA A 100 -29.32 -14.72 -22.41
C ALA A 100 -28.43 -15.85 -22.94
N LYS A 101 -28.75 -16.42 -24.12
CA LYS A 101 -27.93 -17.46 -24.75
C LYS A 101 -26.53 -16.97 -25.14
N LEU A 102 -26.44 -15.75 -25.65
CA LEU A 102 -25.14 -15.14 -25.95
C LEU A 102 -24.31 -14.97 -24.67
N PHE A 103 -24.92 -14.54 -23.57
CA PHE A 103 -24.27 -14.37 -22.29
C PHE A 103 -23.77 -15.72 -21.73
N GLU A 104 -24.60 -16.75 -21.74
CA GLU A 104 -24.23 -18.13 -21.36
C GLU A 104 -23.01 -18.62 -22.17
N TYR A 105 -23.05 -18.46 -23.49
CA TYR A 105 -21.93 -18.82 -24.36
C TYR A 105 -20.63 -18.08 -24.00
N VAL A 106 -20.70 -16.77 -23.72
CA VAL A 106 -19.52 -15.99 -23.32
C VAL A 106 -18.98 -16.51 -21.99
N VAL A 107 -19.83 -16.82 -21.02
CA VAL A 107 -19.42 -17.39 -19.73
C VAL A 107 -18.76 -18.76 -19.92
N ASP A 108 -19.34 -19.65 -20.72
CA ASP A 108 -18.78 -20.97 -21.01
C ASP A 108 -17.41 -20.88 -21.69
N LYS A 109 -17.25 -19.96 -22.64
CA LYS A 109 -15.95 -19.70 -23.27
C LYS A 109 -14.89 -19.18 -22.30
N ILE A 110 -15.29 -18.33 -21.35
CA ILE A 110 -14.40 -17.88 -20.27
C ILE A 110 -14.03 -19.07 -19.37
N ASN A 111 -15.00 -19.93 -19.03
CA ASN A 111 -14.76 -21.12 -18.22
C ASN A 111 -13.80 -22.10 -18.91
N ASP A 112 -13.99 -22.37 -20.21
CA ASP A 112 -13.12 -23.23 -21.00
C ASP A 112 -11.67 -22.72 -21.08
N SER A 113 -11.49 -21.40 -21.16
CA SER A 113 -10.17 -20.78 -21.23
C SER A 113 -9.46 -20.70 -19.88
N LEU A 114 -10.21 -20.64 -18.77
CA LEU A 114 -9.67 -20.68 -17.41
C LEU A 114 -9.43 -22.12 -16.91
N TYR A 115 -10.23 -23.09 -17.34
CA TYR A 115 -10.15 -24.47 -16.91
C TYR A 115 -9.06 -25.25 -17.67
N LYS A 116 -7.97 -25.59 -16.97
CA LYS A 116 -6.94 -26.51 -17.47
C LYS A 116 -7.13 -27.89 -16.82
N PRO A 117 -7.44 -28.97 -17.54
CA PRO A 117 -7.50 -30.31 -16.94
C PRO A 117 -6.12 -30.70 -16.38
N ARG A 118 -6.07 -31.23 -15.15
CA ARG A 118 -4.84 -31.80 -14.57
C ARG A 118 -4.83 -33.31 -14.73
N LYS A 119 -3.64 -33.91 -14.74
CA LYS A 119 -3.45 -35.37 -14.68
C LYS A 119 -4.13 -35.95 -13.42
N GLU A 120 -4.68 -37.15 -13.56
CA GLU A 120 -5.40 -37.87 -12.50
C GLU A 120 -4.56 -37.99 -11.21
N GLY A 121 -5.23 -37.90 -10.05
CA GLY A 121 -4.62 -38.08 -8.72
C GLY A 121 -4.42 -36.84 -7.86
N TYR A 122 -4.75 -35.63 -8.33
CA TYR A 122 -4.63 -34.39 -7.54
C TYR A 122 -6.00 -33.81 -7.16
N THR A 123 -6.29 -33.71 -5.87
CA THR A 123 -7.43 -32.93 -5.36
C THR A 123 -7.13 -31.43 -5.47
N ARG A 124 -8.07 -30.65 -6.03
CA ARG A 124 -7.96 -29.18 -6.05
C ARG A 124 -8.63 -28.61 -4.81
N GLN A 125 -7.88 -27.87 -4.01
CA GLN A 125 -8.47 -26.90 -3.11
C GLN A 125 -8.98 -25.72 -3.94
N SER A 126 -10.17 -25.22 -3.62
CA SER A 126 -10.78 -24.09 -4.33
C SER A 126 -11.24 -23.04 -3.32
N ILE A 127 -11.01 -21.78 -3.66
CA ILE A 127 -11.57 -20.63 -2.94
C ILE A 127 -12.69 -20.07 -3.84
N GLY A 128 -13.91 -20.05 -3.32
CA GLY A 128 -15.05 -19.46 -3.99
C GLY A 128 -15.17 -17.98 -3.61
N LEU A 129 -15.23 -17.10 -4.60
CA LEU A 129 -15.60 -15.70 -4.40
C LEU A 129 -17.03 -15.53 -4.89
N LEU A 130 -17.93 -15.15 -3.99
CA LEU A 130 -19.33 -14.88 -4.32
C LEU A 130 -19.55 -13.38 -4.27
N ASP A 131 -19.72 -12.78 -5.45
CA ASP A 131 -20.19 -11.41 -5.61
C ASP A 131 -21.69 -11.44 -5.93
N VAL A 132 -22.48 -10.80 -5.08
CA VAL A 132 -23.94 -10.79 -5.15
C VAL A 132 -24.43 -9.38 -4.86
N PHE A 133 -25.52 -9.02 -5.55
CA PHE A 133 -26.22 -7.77 -5.32
C PHE A 133 -26.69 -7.65 -3.86
N GLY A 134 -26.66 -6.42 -3.34
CA GLY A 134 -27.25 -6.12 -2.03
C GLY A 134 -28.77 -5.99 -2.08
N PHE A 135 -29.37 -5.73 -0.93
CA PHE A 135 -30.79 -5.43 -0.82
C PHE A 135 -31.16 -4.16 -1.61
N GLU A 136 -32.20 -4.24 -2.45
CA GLU A 136 -32.64 -3.15 -3.32
C GLU A 136 -34.03 -2.63 -2.91
N SER A 137 -34.15 -1.30 -2.80
CA SER A 137 -35.43 -0.63 -2.56
C SER A 137 -35.48 0.68 -3.32
N PHE A 138 -36.31 0.71 -4.36
CA PHE A 138 -36.54 1.86 -5.23
C PHE A 138 -37.96 2.41 -5.04
N ALA A 139 -38.26 3.54 -5.69
CA ALA A 139 -39.61 4.11 -5.71
C ALA A 139 -40.66 3.16 -6.34
N THR A 140 -40.24 2.41 -7.36
CA THR A 140 -41.04 1.37 -8.04
C THR A 140 -40.22 0.09 -8.10
N ASN A 141 -40.65 -0.94 -7.36
CA ASN A 141 -39.98 -2.24 -7.33
C ASN A 141 -40.80 -3.25 -8.12
N SER A 142 -40.15 -4.04 -8.96
CA SER A 142 -40.81 -5.07 -9.78
C SER A 142 -40.38 -6.48 -9.34
N PHE A 143 -40.67 -7.48 -10.17
CA PHE A 143 -40.37 -8.89 -9.90
C PHE A 143 -38.87 -9.15 -9.70
N GLU A 144 -38.02 -8.44 -10.44
CA GLU A 144 -36.57 -8.55 -10.35
C GLU A 144 -36.06 -8.15 -8.95
N GLN A 145 -36.52 -7.01 -8.42
CA GLN A 145 -36.21 -6.58 -7.05
C GLN A 145 -36.73 -7.58 -6.02
N PHE A 146 -37.89 -8.19 -6.26
CA PHE A 146 -38.43 -9.22 -5.38
C PHE A 146 -37.49 -10.44 -5.32
N CYS A 147 -37.00 -10.94 -6.46
CA CYS A 147 -36.02 -12.03 -6.51
C CYS A 147 -34.70 -11.64 -5.84
N ILE A 148 -34.22 -10.42 -6.07
CA ILE A 148 -32.98 -9.89 -5.46
C ILE A 148 -33.10 -9.86 -3.94
N ASN A 149 -34.20 -9.31 -3.42
CA ASN A 149 -34.43 -9.20 -1.99
C ASN A 149 -34.69 -10.56 -1.34
N PHE A 150 -35.36 -11.48 -2.03
CA PHE A 150 -35.50 -12.86 -1.58
C PHE A 150 -34.13 -13.56 -1.45
N ALA A 151 -33.24 -13.40 -2.43
CA ALA A 151 -31.89 -13.95 -2.33
C ALA A 151 -31.08 -13.34 -1.18
N ASN A 152 -31.20 -12.03 -0.95
CA ASN A 152 -30.57 -11.37 0.19
C ASN A 152 -31.09 -11.90 1.54
N GLU A 153 -32.39 -12.08 1.69
CA GLU A 153 -32.97 -12.69 2.91
C GLU A 153 -32.45 -14.11 3.14
N LYS A 154 -32.31 -14.91 2.07
CA LYS A 154 -31.82 -16.27 2.18
C LYS A 154 -30.32 -16.33 2.54
N LEU A 155 -29.51 -15.45 1.93
CA LEU A 155 -28.09 -15.33 2.25
C LEU A 155 -27.87 -14.79 3.66
N GLU A 156 -28.72 -13.89 4.13
CA GLU A 156 -28.69 -13.39 5.50
C GLU A 156 -29.03 -14.50 6.49
N GLN A 157 -30.05 -15.32 6.20
CA GLN A 157 -30.35 -16.51 7.00
C GLN A 157 -29.11 -17.42 7.10
N PHE A 158 -28.48 -17.73 5.96
CA PHE A 158 -27.26 -18.55 5.94
C PHE A 158 -26.12 -17.93 6.75
N PHE A 159 -25.89 -16.62 6.65
CA PHE A 159 -24.88 -15.91 7.42
C PHE A 159 -25.13 -16.04 8.93
N VAL A 160 -26.35 -15.75 9.35
CA VAL A 160 -26.77 -15.80 10.74
C VAL A 160 -26.65 -17.21 11.29
N ASP A 161 -27.22 -18.20 10.60
CA ASP A 161 -27.16 -19.62 10.97
C ASP A 161 -25.72 -20.12 11.06
N HIS A 162 -24.87 -19.79 10.07
CA HIS A 162 -23.49 -20.24 10.06
C HIS A 162 -22.68 -19.59 11.19
N LEU A 163 -22.85 -18.29 11.40
CA LEU A 163 -22.18 -17.57 12.49
C LEU A 163 -22.56 -18.18 13.84
N PHE A 164 -23.84 -18.44 14.08
CA PHE A 164 -24.32 -19.03 15.32
C PHE A 164 -23.87 -20.47 15.51
N LYS A 165 -24.09 -21.34 14.52
CA LYS A 165 -23.68 -22.76 14.60
C LYS A 165 -22.17 -22.89 14.83
N ARG A 166 -21.37 -22.05 14.15
CA ARG A 166 -19.91 -22.03 14.33
C ARG A 166 -19.54 -21.57 15.73
N GLU A 167 -20.18 -20.52 16.24
CA GLU A 167 -19.91 -20.01 17.58
C GLU A 167 -20.29 -21.03 18.66
N GLN A 168 -21.46 -21.67 18.52
CA GLN A 168 -21.93 -22.74 19.41
C GLN A 168 -21.00 -23.94 19.40
N SER A 169 -20.63 -24.43 18.21
CA SER A 169 -19.72 -25.57 18.07
C SER A 169 -18.38 -25.30 18.75
N ILE A 170 -17.85 -24.07 18.67
CA ILE A 170 -16.61 -23.69 19.35
C ILE A 170 -16.79 -23.71 20.88
N TYR A 171 -17.90 -23.16 21.40
CA TYR A 171 -18.15 -23.15 22.84
C TYR A 171 -18.43 -24.56 23.38
N GLU A 172 -19.16 -25.40 22.65
CA GLU A 172 -19.40 -26.80 23.02
C GLU A 172 -18.10 -27.62 23.01
N THR A 173 -17.29 -27.50 21.95
CA THR A 173 -16.01 -28.21 21.83
C THR A 173 -15.05 -27.83 22.96
N GLU A 174 -15.07 -26.57 23.37
CA GLU A 174 -14.21 -26.05 24.43
C GLU A 174 -14.85 -26.11 25.83
N GLY A 175 -16.10 -26.56 25.96
CA GLY A 175 -16.81 -26.66 27.24
C GLY A 175 -17.14 -25.30 27.90
N ILE A 176 -17.35 -24.25 27.11
CA ILE A 176 -17.74 -22.92 27.62
C ILE A 176 -19.24 -22.89 27.90
N GLU A 177 -19.59 -22.57 29.14
CA GLU A 177 -20.97 -22.29 29.51
C GLU A 177 -21.45 -21.02 28.79
N TRP A 178 -22.41 -21.18 27.89
CA TRP A 178 -22.98 -20.08 27.10
C TRP A 178 -24.51 -20.11 27.19
N LYS A 179 -25.11 -18.93 27.22
CA LYS A 179 -26.57 -18.79 27.22
C LYS A 179 -27.06 -18.67 25.78
N PRO A 180 -28.05 -19.48 25.36
CA PRO A 180 -28.71 -19.31 24.07
C PRO A 180 -29.17 -17.86 23.91
N ILE A 181 -28.62 -17.16 22.91
CA ILE A 181 -29.09 -15.83 22.54
C ILE A 181 -30.24 -16.05 21.57
N GLU A 182 -31.45 -15.67 21.98
CA GLU A 182 -32.60 -15.58 21.07
C GLU A 182 -32.28 -14.53 20.00
N TYR A 183 -32.27 -14.95 18.74
CA TYR A 183 -32.06 -14.07 17.61
C TYR A 183 -33.32 -14.03 16.74
N ASN A 184 -33.47 -12.93 16.01
CA ASN A 184 -34.61 -12.75 15.11
C ASN A 184 -34.42 -13.62 13.86
N GLU A 185 -34.91 -14.85 13.92
CA GLU A 185 -34.97 -15.74 12.75
C GLU A 185 -35.92 -15.16 11.68
N ASN A 186 -35.40 -14.97 10.47
CA ASN A 186 -36.21 -14.58 9.30
C ASN A 186 -36.89 -15.79 8.62
N ARG A 187 -36.96 -16.95 9.29
CA ARG A 187 -37.55 -18.18 8.77
C ARG A 187 -39.01 -18.00 8.35
N GLN A 188 -39.83 -17.36 9.19
CA GLN A 188 -41.24 -17.07 8.89
C GLN A 188 -41.40 -16.18 7.65
N LEU A 189 -40.48 -15.23 7.44
CA LEU A 189 -40.45 -14.39 6.25
C LEU A 189 -40.15 -15.24 5.00
N LEU A 190 -39.13 -16.10 5.07
CA LEU A 190 -38.76 -17.00 3.97
C LEU A 190 -39.86 -18.01 3.62
N GLU A 191 -40.64 -18.46 4.61
CA GLU A 191 -41.82 -19.29 4.39
C GLU A 191 -42.85 -18.54 3.51
N ILE A 192 -43.12 -17.26 3.77
CA ILE A 192 -44.06 -16.47 2.95
C ILE A 192 -43.48 -16.20 1.56
N LEU A 193 -42.17 -15.99 1.44
CA LEU A 193 -41.53 -15.69 0.17
C LEU A 193 -41.52 -16.90 -0.76
N ALA A 194 -41.04 -18.07 -0.29
CA ALA A 194 -40.68 -19.17 -1.18
C ALA A 194 -40.89 -20.61 -0.66
N TYR A 195 -41.00 -20.84 0.66
CA TYR A 195 -40.93 -22.20 1.22
C TYR A 195 -42.20 -22.70 1.91
N GLY A 196 -43.08 -21.81 2.35
CA GLY A 196 -44.34 -22.13 3.02
C GLY A 196 -45.48 -22.45 2.05
N PRO A 197 -46.64 -22.89 2.56
CA PRO A 197 -47.83 -23.12 1.73
C PRO A 197 -48.34 -21.78 1.18
N MET A 198 -48.78 -21.78 -0.09
CA MET A 198 -49.27 -20.57 -0.78
C MET A 198 -48.30 -19.38 -0.71
N ASN A 199 -46.99 -19.65 -0.72
CA ASN A 199 -45.96 -18.60 -0.73
C ASN A 199 -46.04 -17.75 -2.01
N ILE A 200 -45.44 -16.56 -1.97
CA ILE A 200 -45.55 -15.57 -3.05
C ILE A 200 -45.06 -16.14 -4.39
N ILE A 201 -43.92 -16.84 -4.42
CA ILE A 201 -43.42 -17.47 -5.65
C ILE A 201 -44.41 -18.50 -6.18
N SER A 202 -44.94 -19.39 -5.34
CA SER A 202 -45.90 -20.43 -5.77
C SER A 202 -47.20 -19.84 -6.32
N VAL A 203 -47.72 -18.76 -5.73
CA VAL A 203 -48.93 -18.09 -6.23
C VAL A 203 -48.67 -17.46 -7.59
N ILE A 204 -47.52 -16.80 -7.77
CA ILE A 204 -47.11 -16.23 -9.05
C ILE A 204 -46.94 -17.36 -10.09
N ASP A 205 -46.32 -18.47 -9.73
CA ASP A 205 -46.08 -19.61 -10.62
C ASP A 205 -47.38 -20.28 -11.09
N GLU A 206 -48.30 -20.56 -10.17
CA GLU A 206 -49.60 -21.16 -10.48
C GLU A 206 -50.44 -20.26 -11.41
N GLU A 207 -50.51 -18.96 -11.11
CA GLU A 207 -51.20 -17.98 -11.96
C GLU A 207 -50.49 -17.78 -13.32
N SER A 208 -49.17 -17.98 -13.37
CA SER A 208 -48.40 -17.94 -14.62
C SER A 208 -48.75 -19.10 -15.54
N ILE A 209 -49.04 -20.28 -14.98
CA ILE A 209 -49.43 -21.48 -15.74
C ILE A 209 -50.91 -21.42 -16.15
N SER A 210 -51.76 -20.77 -15.35
CA SER A 210 -53.19 -20.62 -15.62
C SER A 210 -53.47 -19.84 -16.91
N SER A 211 -54.34 -20.38 -17.77
CA SER A 211 -54.75 -19.74 -19.03
C SER A 211 -55.57 -18.46 -18.83
N LYS A 212 -56.19 -18.28 -17.66
CA LYS A 212 -56.95 -17.08 -17.27
C LYS A 212 -56.23 -16.22 -16.23
N GLY A 213 -54.98 -16.54 -15.88
CA GLY A 213 -54.25 -15.83 -14.84
C GLY A 213 -53.86 -14.42 -15.27
N THR A 214 -54.12 -13.45 -14.39
CA THR A 214 -53.82 -12.02 -14.57
C THR A 214 -53.03 -11.48 -13.37
N ASP A 215 -52.29 -10.39 -13.56
CA ASP A 215 -51.56 -9.76 -12.43
C ASP A 215 -52.51 -9.37 -11.28
N GLN A 216 -53.79 -9.09 -11.60
CA GLN A 216 -54.82 -8.79 -10.61
C GLN A 216 -55.28 -10.04 -9.83
N SER A 217 -55.39 -11.21 -10.48
CA SER A 217 -55.75 -12.45 -9.78
C SER A 217 -54.65 -12.89 -8.81
N VAL A 218 -53.37 -12.70 -9.19
CA VAL A 218 -52.22 -12.86 -8.27
C VAL A 218 -52.41 -12.00 -7.03
N LEU A 219 -52.63 -10.69 -7.22
CA LEU A 219 -52.78 -9.75 -6.12
C LEU A 219 -53.97 -10.09 -5.21
N GLN A 220 -55.11 -10.49 -5.79
CA GLN A 220 -56.29 -10.92 -5.04
C GLN A 220 -56.00 -12.17 -4.18
N ARG A 221 -55.34 -13.19 -4.72
CA ARG A 221 -54.93 -14.36 -3.94
C ARG A 221 -53.96 -14.01 -2.83
N LEU A 222 -52.92 -13.23 -3.14
CA LEU A 222 -51.91 -12.82 -2.15
C LEU A 222 -52.54 -12.03 -1.00
N HIS A 223 -53.40 -11.04 -1.30
CA HIS A 223 -54.11 -10.31 -0.27
C HIS A 223 -55.10 -11.19 0.50
N GLY A 224 -55.81 -12.10 -0.17
CA GLY A 224 -56.76 -13.00 0.48
C GLY A 224 -56.10 -13.92 1.51
N TYR A 225 -54.93 -14.46 1.17
CA TYR A 225 -54.23 -15.45 2.01
C TYR A 225 -53.33 -14.79 3.06
N HIS A 226 -52.52 -13.79 2.68
CA HIS A 226 -51.45 -13.28 3.55
C HIS A 226 -51.80 -12.03 4.36
N SER A 227 -52.80 -11.24 3.96
CA SER A 227 -53.09 -9.95 4.62
C SER A 227 -53.50 -10.05 6.10
N ARG A 228 -54.11 -11.17 6.49
CA ARG A 228 -54.51 -11.45 7.87
C ARG A 228 -53.63 -12.49 8.56
N ALA A 229 -52.95 -13.33 7.77
CA ALA A 229 -52.19 -14.46 8.29
C ALA A 229 -50.76 -14.09 8.69
N SER A 230 -50.20 -13.00 8.14
CA SER A 230 -48.79 -12.67 8.34
C SER A 230 -48.54 -11.21 8.69
N LYS A 231 -47.67 -10.98 9.69
CA LYS A 231 -47.11 -9.66 10.01
C LYS A 231 -46.10 -9.15 8.97
N PHE A 232 -45.56 -10.04 8.14
CA PHE A 232 -44.55 -9.72 7.14
C PHE A 232 -45.14 -9.32 5.79
N TYR A 233 -46.46 -9.43 5.61
CA TYR A 233 -47.15 -9.05 4.40
C TYR A 233 -48.12 -7.89 4.69
N LEU A 234 -48.02 -6.82 3.93
CA LEU A 234 -48.84 -5.63 4.10
C LEU A 234 -49.64 -5.37 2.82
N LYS A 235 -50.96 -5.25 2.98
CA LYS A 235 -51.86 -4.76 1.93
C LYS A 235 -51.83 -3.22 1.91
N PRO A 236 -51.68 -2.56 0.74
CA PRO A 236 -51.83 -1.12 0.64
C PRO A 236 -53.20 -0.64 1.13
N LYS A 237 -53.26 0.56 1.73
CA LYS A 237 -54.53 1.15 2.20
C LYS A 237 -55.49 1.52 1.06
N SER A 238 -54.98 1.75 -0.14
CA SER A 238 -55.76 2.07 -1.33
C SER A 238 -55.74 0.91 -2.31
N ASP A 239 -56.91 0.44 -2.72
CA ASP A 239 -57.06 -0.61 -3.74
C ASP A 239 -56.74 -0.11 -5.16
N LEU A 240 -56.55 1.20 -5.36
CA LEU A 240 -56.08 1.78 -6.62
C LEU A 240 -54.62 1.41 -6.91
N ARG A 241 -53.83 1.16 -5.86
CA ARG A 241 -52.43 0.78 -6.00
C ARG A 241 -52.31 -0.74 -6.09
N LYS A 242 -52.14 -1.24 -7.31
CA LYS A 242 -51.94 -2.67 -7.62
C LYS A 242 -50.53 -3.13 -7.20
N SER A 243 -50.29 -3.19 -5.90
CA SER A 243 -48.99 -3.55 -5.32
C SER A 243 -49.18 -4.36 -4.04
N PHE A 244 -48.18 -5.15 -3.67
CA PHE A 244 -48.10 -5.74 -2.34
C PHE A 244 -46.83 -5.29 -1.65
N SER A 245 -46.83 -5.26 -0.32
CA SER A 245 -45.67 -4.86 0.45
C SER A 245 -45.20 -5.99 1.35
N VAL A 246 -43.89 -6.19 1.42
CA VAL A 246 -43.26 -7.18 2.29
C VAL A 246 -42.37 -6.47 3.30
N VAL A 247 -42.46 -6.88 4.56
CA VAL A 247 -41.57 -6.44 5.63
C VAL A 247 -40.36 -7.34 5.65
N HIS A 248 -39.31 -6.93 4.94
CA HIS A 248 -38.02 -7.60 4.93
C HIS A 248 -37.24 -7.29 6.22
N THR A 249 -36.22 -8.08 6.52
CA THR A 249 -35.26 -7.85 7.61
C THR A 249 -34.62 -6.46 7.49
N PHE A 250 -34.39 -6.03 6.25
CA PHE A 250 -33.74 -4.76 5.89
C PHE A 250 -34.72 -3.57 5.79
N GLY A 251 -36.03 -3.81 5.84
CA GLY A 251 -37.06 -2.76 5.74
C GLY A 251 -38.30 -3.18 4.95
N THR A 252 -39.30 -2.31 4.88
CA THR A 252 -40.51 -2.58 4.09
C THR A 252 -40.33 -2.16 2.63
N VAL A 253 -40.61 -3.08 1.71
CA VAL A 253 -40.55 -2.83 0.26
C VAL A 253 -41.91 -3.08 -0.35
N SER A 254 -42.34 -2.18 -1.24
CA SER A 254 -43.59 -2.29 -1.99
C SER A 254 -43.30 -2.65 -3.44
N TYR A 255 -43.86 -3.78 -3.89
CA TYR A 255 -43.69 -4.35 -5.21
C TYR A 255 -44.93 -4.12 -6.08
N ASP A 256 -44.74 -3.55 -7.25
CA ASP A 256 -45.78 -3.38 -8.27
C ASP A 256 -46.06 -4.72 -8.96
N THR A 257 -47.34 -5.08 -9.08
CA THR A 257 -47.73 -6.34 -9.74
C THR A 257 -47.79 -6.25 -11.25
N LYS A 258 -47.69 -5.04 -11.82
CA LYS A 258 -47.75 -4.85 -13.28
C LYS A 258 -46.68 -5.67 -14.01
N GLY A 259 -47.13 -6.58 -14.87
CA GLY A 259 -46.28 -7.41 -15.72
C GLY A 259 -45.56 -8.55 -15.01
N ILE A 260 -45.88 -8.86 -13.74
CA ILE A 260 -45.23 -9.96 -13.00
C ILE A 260 -45.45 -11.30 -13.71
N LEU A 261 -46.68 -11.60 -14.15
CA LEU A 261 -46.95 -12.86 -14.83
C LEU A 261 -46.24 -12.96 -16.18
N GLY A 262 -46.22 -11.86 -16.95
CA GLY A 262 -45.51 -11.81 -18.22
C GLY A 262 -44.01 -12.07 -18.04
N LYS A 263 -43.41 -11.45 -17.01
CA LYS A 263 -42.01 -11.66 -16.66
C LYS A 263 -41.72 -13.07 -16.17
N ASN A 264 -42.63 -13.70 -15.43
CA ASN A 264 -42.40 -15.04 -14.88
C ASN A 264 -42.66 -16.18 -15.88
N ARG A 265 -43.47 -15.91 -16.92
CA ARG A 265 -43.74 -16.82 -18.05
C ARG A 265 -42.54 -16.83 -19.00
N ASP A 266 -41.55 -17.66 -18.72
CA ASP A 266 -40.43 -17.95 -19.63
C ASP A 266 -40.87 -18.85 -20.80
N ASN A 267 -41.83 -18.40 -21.59
CA ASN A 267 -42.48 -19.22 -22.61
C ASN A 267 -41.99 -18.85 -24.01
N PHE A 268 -40.72 -19.17 -24.30
CA PHE A 268 -40.17 -19.08 -25.65
C PHE A 268 -40.86 -20.08 -26.57
N SER A 269 -41.59 -19.60 -27.58
CA SER A 269 -42.41 -20.47 -28.43
C SER A 269 -41.56 -21.36 -29.32
N ASN A 270 -41.99 -22.61 -29.54
CA ASN A 270 -41.28 -23.56 -30.41
C ASN A 270 -41.03 -23.02 -31.82
N SER A 271 -41.97 -22.25 -32.39
CA SER A 271 -41.79 -21.63 -33.71
C SER A 271 -40.63 -20.63 -33.76
N LEU A 272 -40.38 -19.89 -32.68
CA LEU A 272 -39.21 -19.00 -32.58
C LEU A 272 -37.93 -19.83 -32.38
N ARG A 273 -37.99 -20.93 -31.64
CA ARG A 273 -36.84 -21.83 -31.46
C ARG A 273 -36.42 -22.48 -32.78
N GLU A 274 -37.38 -22.99 -33.54
CA GLU A 274 -37.16 -23.56 -34.87
C GLU A 274 -36.58 -22.53 -35.83
N LEU A 275 -37.09 -21.28 -35.82
CA LEU A 275 -36.55 -20.19 -36.62
C LEU A 275 -35.09 -19.87 -36.27
N MET A 276 -34.76 -19.80 -34.99
CA MET A 276 -33.38 -19.52 -34.56
C MET A 276 -32.43 -20.67 -34.90
N ALA A 277 -32.91 -21.91 -34.83
CA ALA A 277 -32.16 -23.10 -35.19
C ALA A 277 -31.96 -23.26 -36.71
N SER A 278 -32.91 -22.76 -37.53
CA SER A 278 -32.81 -22.76 -39.00
C SER A 278 -31.96 -21.61 -39.57
N SER A 279 -31.36 -20.79 -38.71
CA SER A 279 -30.45 -19.72 -39.10
C SER A 279 -29.25 -20.24 -39.90
N ASP A 280 -28.96 -19.62 -41.04
CA ASP A 280 -27.73 -19.89 -41.81
C ASP A 280 -26.47 -19.40 -41.07
N PHE A 281 -26.66 -18.53 -40.07
CA PHE A 281 -25.57 -18.05 -39.25
C PHE A 281 -25.22 -19.11 -38.20
N LYS A 282 -24.26 -19.98 -38.55
CA LYS A 282 -23.78 -21.10 -37.71
C LYS A 282 -23.55 -20.76 -36.23
N PHE A 283 -23.09 -19.55 -35.94
CA PHE A 283 -22.89 -19.10 -34.55
C PHE A 283 -24.22 -19.06 -33.78
N VAL A 284 -25.26 -18.48 -34.38
CA VAL A 284 -26.60 -18.38 -33.79
C VAL A 284 -27.28 -19.74 -33.74
N ALA A 285 -27.23 -20.53 -34.81
CA ALA A 285 -27.77 -21.89 -34.78
C ALA A 285 -27.20 -22.70 -33.61
N LYS A 286 -25.88 -22.62 -33.39
CA LYS A 286 -25.19 -23.26 -32.26
C LYS A 286 -25.64 -22.78 -30.88
N LEU A 287 -26.02 -21.51 -30.73
CA LEU A 287 -26.55 -20.99 -29.45
C LEU A 287 -27.88 -21.66 -29.06
N PHE A 288 -28.61 -22.22 -30.03
CA PHE A 288 -29.92 -22.85 -29.84
C PHE A 288 -29.89 -24.39 -30.04
N GLU A 289 -28.76 -25.00 -30.40
CA GLU A 289 -28.59 -26.45 -30.59
C GLU A 289 -28.79 -27.27 -29.30
N SER A 290 -28.40 -26.74 -28.13
CA SER A 290 -28.34 -27.48 -26.86
C SER A 290 -29.70 -27.88 -26.26
N GLU A 291 -30.82 -27.39 -26.82
CA GLU A 291 -32.16 -27.64 -26.28
C GLU A 291 -32.93 -28.76 -27.01
N PHE A 292 -32.39 -29.32 -28.10
CA PHE A 292 -33.04 -30.39 -28.87
C PHE A 292 -32.84 -31.80 -28.27
N ILE A 293 -32.09 -31.93 -27.16
CA ILE A 293 -31.66 -33.23 -26.62
C ILE A 293 -32.66 -33.80 -25.58
N ASP A 294 -33.55 -32.97 -25.01
CA ASP A 294 -34.50 -33.35 -23.94
C ASP A 294 -35.97 -33.47 -24.43
N ASP A 295 -36.19 -33.88 -25.68
CA ASP A 295 -37.53 -34.14 -26.23
C ASP A 295 -38.09 -35.51 -25.76
N ASP A 296 -38.45 -35.61 -24.48
CA ASP A 296 -39.52 -36.54 -24.05
C ASP A 296 -40.87 -35.77 -24.02
N PRO A 297 -41.79 -36.03 -24.95
CA PRO A 297 -43.07 -35.32 -25.06
C PRO A 297 -43.93 -35.38 -23.79
N LEU A 298 -43.75 -36.40 -22.94
CA LEU A 298 -44.47 -36.54 -21.67
C LEU A 298 -43.89 -35.67 -20.54
N PHE A 299 -42.65 -35.20 -20.68
CA PHE A 299 -41.96 -34.36 -19.70
C PHE A 299 -42.23 -32.86 -19.93
N VAL A 300 -42.34 -32.44 -21.20
CA VAL A 300 -42.59 -31.05 -21.63
C VAL A 300 -43.95 -30.51 -21.15
N GLN A 301 -44.97 -31.35 -21.02
CA GLN A 301 -46.27 -30.94 -20.48
C GLN A 301 -46.30 -30.78 -18.95
N ARG A 302 -45.38 -31.39 -18.20
CA ARG A 302 -45.49 -31.50 -16.73
C ARG A 302 -44.72 -30.45 -15.93
N LYS A 303 -43.79 -29.69 -16.52
CA LYS A 303 -43.16 -28.54 -15.84
C LYS A 303 -42.79 -27.44 -16.84
N ARG A 304 -43.72 -26.50 -17.12
CA ARG A 304 -43.32 -25.17 -17.59
C ARG A 304 -42.55 -24.51 -16.44
N ALA A 305 -41.22 -24.57 -16.49
CA ALA A 305 -40.38 -24.04 -15.43
C ALA A 305 -40.46 -22.51 -15.47
N THR A 306 -41.11 -21.92 -14.48
CA THR A 306 -41.19 -20.46 -14.31
C THR A 306 -39.87 -19.87 -13.82
N ILE A 307 -39.62 -18.60 -14.11
CA ILE A 307 -38.39 -17.91 -13.70
C ILE A 307 -38.24 -17.95 -12.17
N GLY A 308 -39.32 -17.70 -11.43
CA GLY A 308 -39.33 -17.73 -9.96
C GLY A 308 -38.84 -19.07 -9.39
N ASN A 309 -39.34 -20.19 -9.92
CA ASN A 309 -38.94 -21.52 -9.47
C ASN A 309 -37.51 -21.89 -9.92
N GLN A 310 -37.10 -21.50 -11.13
CA GLN A 310 -35.72 -21.69 -11.59
C GLN A 310 -34.72 -20.92 -10.70
N PHE A 311 -35.03 -19.65 -10.42
CA PHE A 311 -34.23 -18.80 -9.54
C PHE A 311 -34.14 -19.39 -8.12
N LYS A 312 -35.26 -19.81 -7.54
CA LYS A 312 -35.30 -20.48 -6.24
C LYS A 312 -34.39 -21.71 -6.20
N LYS A 313 -34.49 -22.61 -7.18
CA LYS A 313 -33.64 -23.82 -7.24
C LYS A 313 -32.15 -23.48 -7.38
N SER A 314 -31.81 -22.49 -8.19
CA SER A 314 -30.44 -22.02 -8.35
C SER A 314 -29.88 -21.47 -7.03
N LEU A 315 -30.69 -20.69 -6.32
CA LEU A 315 -30.34 -20.15 -5.00
C LEU A 315 -30.17 -21.26 -3.95
N ASP A 316 -31.09 -22.23 -3.88
CA ASP A 316 -30.97 -23.37 -2.95
C ASP A 316 -29.68 -24.17 -3.23
N SER A 317 -29.36 -24.43 -4.50
CA SER A 317 -28.11 -25.09 -4.91
C SER A 317 -26.86 -24.26 -4.56
N LEU A 318 -26.95 -22.93 -4.61
CA LEU A 318 -25.88 -22.05 -4.14
C LEU A 318 -25.67 -22.19 -2.63
N ILE A 319 -26.73 -22.12 -1.82
CA ILE A 319 -26.65 -22.24 -0.35
C ILE A 319 -26.05 -23.59 0.04
N GLU A 320 -26.49 -24.69 -0.56
CA GLU A 320 -25.93 -26.04 -0.28
C GLU A 320 -24.42 -26.11 -0.57
N ARG A 321 -23.96 -25.43 -1.63
CA ARG A 321 -22.53 -25.34 -1.97
C ARG A 321 -21.74 -24.44 -1.02
N LEU A 322 -22.38 -23.49 -0.35
CA LEU A 322 -21.76 -22.65 0.66
C LEU A 322 -21.67 -23.38 2.02
N GLU A 323 -22.69 -24.16 2.39
CA GLU A 323 -22.71 -24.96 3.62
C GLU A 323 -21.60 -26.02 3.69
N LYS A 324 -21.18 -26.56 2.54
CA LYS A 324 -20.09 -27.54 2.44
C LYS A 324 -18.68 -26.93 2.55
N ARG A 325 -18.56 -25.61 2.69
CA ARG A 325 -17.29 -24.88 2.71
C ARG A 325 -17.14 -24.07 4.00
N ASP A 326 -15.95 -23.52 4.24
CA ASP A 326 -15.73 -22.53 5.31
C ASP A 326 -15.97 -21.11 4.74
N PRO A 327 -17.10 -20.45 5.04
CA PRO A 327 -17.42 -19.15 4.49
C PRO A 327 -16.68 -18.03 5.22
N MET A 328 -16.14 -17.09 4.44
CA MET A 328 -15.64 -15.81 4.93
C MET A 328 -16.53 -14.69 4.40
N PHE A 329 -16.99 -13.81 5.29
CA PHE A 329 -17.95 -12.76 4.95
C PHE A 329 -17.26 -11.40 4.85
N ILE A 330 -17.45 -10.72 3.71
CA ILE A 330 -17.00 -9.35 3.47
C ILE A 330 -18.25 -8.49 3.21
N ARG A 331 -18.50 -7.49 4.06
CA ARG A 331 -19.65 -6.57 3.90
C ARG A 331 -19.14 -5.22 3.42
N CYS A 332 -19.53 -4.86 2.20
CA CYS A 332 -19.21 -3.57 1.60
C CYS A 332 -20.21 -2.50 2.07
N ILE A 333 -19.73 -1.37 2.56
CA ILE A 333 -20.57 -0.25 3.05
C ILE A 333 -20.37 0.96 2.15
N LYS A 334 -21.47 1.52 1.63
CA LYS A 334 -21.46 2.77 0.88
C LYS A 334 -21.37 3.95 1.86
N PRO A 335 -20.31 4.78 1.81
CA PRO A 335 -20.10 5.83 2.80
C PRO A 335 -21.01 7.05 2.59
N SER A 336 -21.44 7.34 1.35
CA SER A 336 -22.33 8.45 1.02
C SER A 336 -23.06 8.22 -0.32
N GLU A 337 -24.20 8.88 -0.53
CA GLU A 337 -24.94 8.82 -1.80
C GLU A 337 -24.35 9.70 -2.91
N THR A 338 -23.61 10.74 -2.55
CA THR A 338 -23.04 11.75 -3.47
C THR A 338 -21.86 11.24 -4.30
N LYS A 339 -21.42 9.98 -4.12
CA LYS A 339 -20.28 9.36 -4.81
C LYS A 339 -18.98 10.17 -4.72
N GLN A 340 -18.82 10.96 -3.67
CA GLN A 340 -17.63 11.77 -3.44
C GLN A 340 -16.61 11.03 -2.57
N PRO A 341 -15.30 11.14 -2.89
CA PRO A 341 -14.26 10.56 -2.06
C PRO A 341 -14.28 11.20 -0.66
N MET A 342 -13.95 10.41 0.36
CA MET A 342 -13.81 10.85 1.76
C MET A 342 -15.07 11.51 2.38
N THR A 343 -16.24 11.33 1.76
CA THR A 343 -17.51 11.84 2.29
C THR A 343 -18.24 10.73 3.04
N PHE A 344 -18.58 10.99 4.30
CA PHE A 344 -19.25 10.04 5.19
C PHE A 344 -20.59 10.60 5.65
N ASP A 345 -21.67 9.93 5.26
CA ASP A 345 -23.02 10.18 5.71
C ASP A 345 -23.40 9.14 6.77
N SER A 346 -23.49 9.61 8.01
CA SER A 346 -23.77 8.75 9.15
C SER A 346 -25.13 8.08 9.05
N ASP A 347 -26.14 8.72 8.47
CA ASP A 347 -27.49 8.15 8.39
C ASP A 347 -27.58 7.08 7.30
N VAL A 348 -26.89 7.28 6.17
CA VAL A 348 -26.75 6.26 5.12
C VAL A 348 -26.00 5.04 5.63
N VAL A 349 -24.89 5.23 6.34
CA VAL A 349 -24.10 4.13 6.89
C VAL A 349 -24.84 3.42 8.02
N CYS A 350 -25.45 4.15 8.96
CA CYS A 350 -26.25 3.55 10.04
C CYS A 350 -27.42 2.73 9.52
N ARG A 351 -28.11 3.20 8.47
CA ARG A 351 -29.16 2.41 7.81
C ARG A 351 -28.60 1.10 7.27
N GLN A 352 -27.49 1.13 6.53
CA GLN A 352 -26.84 -0.09 6.01
C GLN A 352 -26.40 -1.05 7.12
N LEU A 353 -25.82 -0.56 8.22
CA LEU A 353 -25.40 -1.40 9.35
C LEU A 353 -26.58 -2.13 10.02
N ARG A 354 -27.74 -1.47 10.13
CA ARG A 354 -28.98 -2.08 10.63
C ARG A 354 -29.50 -3.12 9.64
N CYS A 355 -29.53 -2.75 8.36
CA CYS A 355 -29.97 -3.58 7.26
C CYS A 355 -29.15 -4.87 7.21
N PHE A 356 -27.82 -4.81 7.12
CA PHE A 356 -26.91 -5.96 7.05
C PHE A 356 -26.85 -6.87 8.30
N GLY A 357 -27.72 -6.67 9.30
CA GLY A 357 -27.68 -7.47 10.53
C GLY A 357 -26.38 -7.34 11.34
N LEU A 358 -25.52 -6.37 10.99
CA LEU A 358 -24.19 -6.23 11.59
C LEU A 358 -24.27 -5.82 13.06
N LEU A 359 -25.27 -5.05 13.44
CA LEU A 359 -25.48 -4.68 14.84
C LEU A 359 -25.79 -5.89 15.72
N GLU A 360 -26.58 -6.84 15.20
CA GLU A 360 -26.91 -8.06 15.93
C GLU A 360 -25.69 -8.98 16.00
N THR A 361 -24.94 -9.11 14.90
CA THR A 361 -23.63 -9.79 14.87
C THR A 361 -22.68 -9.26 15.94
N VAL A 362 -22.54 -7.93 16.04
CA VAL A 362 -21.70 -7.27 17.05
C VAL A 362 -22.24 -7.53 18.45
N ARG A 363 -23.56 -7.51 18.64
CA ARG A 363 -24.20 -7.80 19.92
C ARG A 363 -23.88 -9.22 20.40
N ILE A 364 -24.02 -10.22 19.53
CA ILE A 364 -23.68 -11.63 19.80
C ILE A 364 -22.21 -11.76 20.19
N ARG A 365 -21.30 -11.18 19.39
CA ARG A 365 -19.86 -11.19 19.67
C ARG A 365 -19.52 -10.50 20.99
N LYS A 366 -20.22 -9.43 21.36
CA LYS A 366 -20.03 -8.71 22.62
C LYS A 366 -20.50 -9.54 23.83
N PHE A 367 -21.59 -10.30 23.69
CA PHE A 367 -22.04 -11.24 24.72
C PHE A 367 -21.10 -12.44 24.84
N GLY A 368 -20.54 -12.93 23.74
CA GLY A 368 -19.53 -14.00 23.70
C GLY A 368 -18.09 -13.54 23.96
N TYR A 369 -17.12 -14.38 23.64
CA TYR A 369 -15.68 -14.10 23.75
C TYR A 369 -15.09 -13.92 22.34
N PRO A 370 -15.00 -12.66 21.85
CA PRO A 370 -14.61 -12.38 20.47
C PRO A 370 -13.12 -12.56 20.22
N VAL A 371 -12.28 -12.39 21.26
CA VAL A 371 -10.83 -12.53 21.14
C VAL A 371 -10.44 -13.93 21.60
N ARG A 372 -9.73 -14.66 20.73
CA ARG A 372 -9.35 -16.06 20.94
C ARG A 372 -7.88 -16.24 20.58
N TYR A 373 -7.15 -16.93 21.43
CA TYR A 373 -5.78 -17.33 21.16
C TYR A 373 -5.65 -18.83 21.37
N GLU A 374 -4.88 -19.50 20.52
CA GLU A 374 -4.33 -20.81 20.88
C GLU A 374 -3.39 -20.65 22.07
N LEU A 375 -3.37 -21.63 22.97
CA LEU A 375 -2.63 -21.53 24.23
C LEU A 375 -1.14 -21.22 24.02
N ASP A 376 -0.50 -21.88 23.06
CA ASP A 376 0.93 -21.71 22.79
C ASP A 376 1.23 -20.27 22.32
N ILE A 377 0.41 -19.77 21.39
CA ILE A 377 0.52 -18.40 20.86
C ILE A 377 0.28 -17.38 21.98
N PHE A 378 -0.72 -17.62 22.84
CA PHE A 378 -1.02 -16.75 23.97
C PHE A 378 0.15 -16.68 24.94
N ASN A 379 0.68 -17.84 25.32
CA ASN A 379 1.77 -17.95 26.27
C ASN A 379 3.03 -17.28 25.73
N ASP A 380 3.44 -17.58 24.50
CA ASP A 380 4.62 -16.96 23.89
C ASP A 380 4.51 -15.44 23.82
N ARG A 381 3.31 -14.94 23.53
CA ARG A 381 3.05 -13.51 23.39
C ARG A 381 3.08 -12.76 24.73
N TYR A 382 2.45 -13.32 25.77
CA TYR A 382 2.19 -12.63 27.03
C TYR A 382 3.08 -13.11 28.19
N ARG A 383 3.94 -14.12 28.01
CA ARG A 383 4.87 -14.61 29.06
C ARG A 383 5.73 -13.50 29.67
N ILE A 384 6.04 -12.44 28.93
CA ILE A 384 6.81 -11.29 29.44
C ILE A 384 6.14 -10.59 30.63
N LEU A 385 4.82 -10.74 30.78
CA LEU A 385 4.04 -10.17 31.88
C LEU A 385 4.31 -10.89 33.21
N LEU A 386 4.73 -12.15 33.16
CA LEU A 386 5.08 -12.90 34.36
C LEU A 386 6.44 -12.44 34.90
N ARG A 387 6.47 -12.01 36.17
CA ARG A 387 7.72 -11.69 36.86
C ARG A 387 8.39 -12.97 37.33
N ASN A 388 9.65 -13.17 36.95
CA ASN A 388 10.50 -14.29 37.37
C ASN A 388 9.95 -15.69 37.02
N TYR A 389 9.17 -15.82 35.95
CA TYR A 389 8.74 -17.13 35.49
C TYR A 389 9.91 -17.89 34.87
N VAL A 390 10.26 -19.00 35.50
CA VAL A 390 11.16 -20.01 34.93
C VAL A 390 10.25 -21.08 34.32
N PRO A 391 10.39 -21.41 33.03
CA PRO A 391 9.66 -22.52 32.43
C PRO A 391 10.05 -23.80 33.18
N ASP A 392 9.11 -24.36 33.93
CA ASP A 392 9.23 -25.67 34.53
C ASP A 392 8.49 -26.64 33.58
N GLU A 393 9.15 -27.72 33.15
CA GLU A 393 8.59 -28.70 32.20
C GLU A 393 7.33 -29.39 32.75
N THR A 394 7.10 -29.27 34.06
CA THR A 394 5.91 -29.82 34.75
C THR A 394 4.66 -28.94 34.63
N VAL A 395 4.79 -27.66 34.23
CA VAL A 395 3.66 -26.72 34.18
C VAL A 395 2.97 -26.79 32.81
N THR A 396 1.67 -27.04 32.82
CA THR A 396 0.88 -27.11 31.59
C THR A 396 0.69 -25.74 30.94
N ALA A 397 0.55 -25.69 29.61
CA ALA A 397 0.30 -24.45 28.87
C ALA A 397 -0.94 -23.69 29.40
N ASN A 398 -1.95 -24.43 29.89
CA ASN A 398 -3.14 -23.86 30.51
C ASN A 398 -2.88 -23.16 31.84
N GLU A 399 -1.98 -23.70 32.66
CA GLU A 399 -1.58 -23.07 33.93
C GLU A 399 -0.80 -21.79 33.69
N VAL A 400 0.09 -21.76 32.69
CA VAL A 400 0.80 -20.54 32.30
C VAL A 400 -0.17 -19.45 31.86
N ALA A 401 -1.11 -19.78 30.98
CA ALA A 401 -2.14 -18.85 30.54
C ALA A 401 -2.99 -18.35 31.72
N ARG A 402 -3.32 -19.25 32.67
CA ARG A 402 -4.03 -18.90 33.90
C ARG A 402 -3.24 -17.92 34.76
N PHE A 403 -1.95 -18.16 34.97
CA PHE A 403 -1.11 -17.25 35.75
C PHE A 403 -0.98 -15.87 35.10
N ILE A 404 -0.82 -15.81 33.76
CA ILE A 404 -0.80 -14.54 33.01
C ILE A 404 -2.09 -13.78 33.26
N CYS A 405 -3.24 -14.42 33.00
CA CYS A 405 -4.55 -13.80 33.19
C CYS A 405 -4.77 -13.35 34.65
N GLN A 406 -4.49 -14.20 35.64
CA GLN A 406 -4.68 -13.84 37.05
C GLN A 406 -3.76 -12.69 37.50
N SER A 407 -2.52 -12.67 37.03
CA SER A 407 -1.53 -11.66 37.42
C SER A 407 -1.88 -10.25 36.92
N VAL A 408 -2.56 -10.15 35.77
CA VAL A 408 -2.86 -8.87 35.10
C VAL A 408 -4.33 -8.49 35.19
N LEU A 409 -5.23 -9.47 35.03
CA LEU A 409 -6.69 -9.26 34.96
C LEU A 409 -7.40 -9.54 36.29
N GLY A 410 -6.74 -10.18 37.26
CA GLY A 410 -7.33 -10.59 38.54
C GLY A 410 -8.14 -11.89 38.46
N MET A 411 -8.55 -12.41 39.62
CA MET A 411 -9.28 -13.69 39.74
C MET A 411 -10.72 -13.64 39.21
N ASP A 412 -11.35 -12.46 39.25
CA ASP A 412 -12.75 -12.24 38.80
C ASP A 412 -12.84 -11.77 37.34
N GLY A 413 -11.78 -11.95 36.56
CA GLY A 413 -11.75 -11.58 35.15
C GLY A 413 -12.76 -12.40 34.35
N ASN A 414 -13.60 -11.72 33.56
CA ASN A 414 -14.53 -12.35 32.61
C ASN A 414 -13.74 -12.92 31.40
N TYR A 415 -12.98 -13.99 31.62
CA TYR A 415 -12.23 -14.76 30.62
C TYR A 415 -12.46 -16.26 30.82
N GLN A 416 -12.25 -17.06 29.79
CA GLN A 416 -12.38 -18.53 29.85
C GLN A 416 -11.09 -19.18 29.35
N LEU A 417 -10.62 -20.22 30.05
CA LEU A 417 -9.39 -20.95 29.77
C LEU A 417 -9.74 -22.42 29.63
N ASN A 418 -9.59 -22.96 28.42
CA ASN A 418 -9.98 -24.33 28.11
C ASN A 418 -8.84 -25.12 27.49
N ASN A 419 -9.10 -26.36 27.09
CA ASN A 419 -8.07 -27.33 26.72
C ASN A 419 -7.14 -26.86 25.60
N SER A 420 -7.64 -26.09 24.61
CA SER A 420 -6.80 -25.65 23.48
C SER A 420 -6.63 -24.13 23.36
N LYS A 421 -7.57 -23.35 23.90
CA LYS A 421 -7.69 -21.91 23.63
C LYS A 421 -7.98 -21.06 24.85
N VAL A 422 -7.53 -19.82 24.76
CA VAL A 422 -7.83 -18.72 25.69
C VAL A 422 -8.88 -17.81 25.07
N PHE A 423 -9.97 -17.59 25.80
CA PHE A 423 -11.11 -16.78 25.37
C PHE A 423 -11.21 -15.51 26.21
N LEU A 424 -11.10 -14.37 25.53
CA LEU A 424 -11.04 -13.05 26.14
C LEU A 424 -12.16 -12.15 25.64
N LYS A 425 -12.63 -11.28 26.54
CA LYS A 425 -13.34 -10.06 26.16
C LYS A 425 -12.36 -9.04 25.62
N GLU A 426 -12.81 -8.18 24.72
CA GLU A 426 -11.98 -7.10 24.13
C GLU A 426 -11.29 -6.25 25.20
N LYS A 427 -12.02 -5.87 26.27
CA LYS A 427 -11.45 -5.11 27.39
C LYS A 427 -10.25 -5.79 28.03
N HIS A 428 -10.27 -7.12 28.18
CA HIS A 428 -9.19 -7.87 28.82
C HIS A 428 -7.99 -8.02 27.88
N SER A 429 -8.24 -8.26 26.58
CA SER A 429 -7.17 -8.28 25.58
C SER A 429 -6.46 -6.92 25.49
N LEU A 430 -7.21 -5.82 25.58
CA LEU A 430 -6.64 -4.48 25.55
C LEU A 430 -5.73 -4.23 26.76
N ILE A 431 -6.15 -4.62 27.97
CA ILE A 431 -5.34 -4.50 29.19
C ILE A 431 -4.06 -5.32 29.07
N LEU A 432 -4.14 -6.57 28.59
CA LEU A 432 -2.96 -7.42 28.40
C LEU A 432 -1.94 -6.82 27.42
N GLU A 433 -2.40 -6.23 26.32
CA GLU A 433 -1.51 -5.56 25.36
C GLU A 433 -0.89 -4.28 25.93
N GLN A 434 -1.66 -3.47 26.65
CA GLN A 434 -1.14 -2.27 27.31
C GLN A 434 -0.03 -2.60 28.31
N GLU A 435 -0.24 -3.58 29.18
CA GLU A 435 0.77 -4.03 30.14
C GLU A 435 2.00 -4.63 29.43
N ARG A 436 1.78 -5.32 28.32
CA ARG A 436 2.86 -5.92 27.52
C ARG A 436 3.74 -4.83 26.91
N ASP A 437 3.14 -3.80 26.34
CA ASP A 437 3.86 -2.67 25.76
C ASP A 437 4.64 -1.88 26.82
N LEU A 438 4.06 -1.69 28.01
CA LEU A 438 4.76 -1.08 29.15
C LEU A 438 5.98 -1.91 29.58
N MET A 439 5.83 -3.23 29.70
CA MET A 439 6.93 -4.12 30.06
C MET A 439 8.03 -4.14 29.00
N LEU A 440 7.67 -4.27 27.71
CA LEU A 440 8.61 -4.23 26.60
C LEU A 440 9.42 -2.92 26.60
N THR A 441 8.74 -1.80 26.78
CA THR A 441 9.37 -0.47 26.84
C THR A 441 10.33 -0.38 28.01
N HIS A 442 9.93 -0.80 29.21
CA HIS A 442 10.78 -0.78 30.40
C HIS A 442 12.04 -1.67 30.25
N ARG A 443 11.89 -2.86 29.66
CA ARG A 443 13.02 -3.77 29.38
C ARG A 443 13.95 -3.18 28.32
N ALA A 444 13.41 -2.63 27.24
CA ALA A 444 14.21 -1.97 26.20
C ALA A 444 15.01 -0.79 26.76
N LEU A 445 14.40 0.06 27.58
CA LEU A 445 15.08 1.17 28.25
C LEU A 445 16.21 0.68 29.18
N THR A 446 16.00 -0.44 29.85
CA THR A 446 17.02 -1.06 30.72
C THR A 446 18.23 -1.58 29.93
N ILE A 447 17.99 -2.17 28.75
CA ILE A 447 19.08 -2.59 27.86
C ILE A 447 19.79 -1.35 27.30
N GLN A 448 19.03 -0.37 26.78
CA GLN A 448 19.57 0.84 26.18
C GLN A 448 20.42 1.65 27.16
N LYS A 449 19.96 1.86 28.41
CA LYS A 449 20.75 2.60 29.42
C LYS A 449 22.07 1.89 29.72
N THR A 450 22.05 0.56 29.80
CA THR A 450 23.24 -0.26 30.12
C THR A 450 24.24 -0.23 28.97
N VAL A 451 23.75 -0.41 27.74
CA VAL A 451 24.59 -0.36 26.53
C VAL A 451 25.19 1.03 26.33
N ARG A 452 24.38 2.10 26.45
CA ARG A 452 24.87 3.48 26.36
C ARG A 452 25.94 3.77 27.42
N GLY A 453 25.72 3.33 28.65
CA GLY A 453 26.71 3.45 29.73
C GLY A 453 28.01 2.71 29.43
N TRP A 454 27.92 1.47 28.94
CA TRP A 454 29.09 0.68 28.53
C TRP A 454 29.87 1.36 27.39
N MET A 455 29.18 1.81 26.35
CA MET A 455 29.80 2.51 25.21
C MET A 455 30.54 3.77 25.67
N GLN A 456 29.92 4.58 26.51
CA GLN A 456 30.51 5.82 27.00
C GLN A 456 31.72 5.56 27.90
N ARG A 457 31.65 4.57 28.79
CA ARG A 457 32.79 4.17 29.64
C ARG A 457 33.98 3.71 28.80
N ARG A 458 33.73 2.89 27.78
CA ARG A 458 34.78 2.41 26.86
C ARG A 458 35.42 3.57 26.08
N ARG A 459 34.61 4.51 25.59
CA ARG A 459 35.09 5.72 24.91
C ARG A 459 35.94 6.58 25.84
N PHE A 460 35.49 6.81 27.08
CA PHE A 460 36.21 7.59 28.08
C PHE A 460 37.57 6.98 28.41
N VAL A 461 37.63 5.67 28.66
CA VAL A 461 38.90 4.98 28.96
C VAL A 461 39.88 5.11 27.79
N LYS A 462 39.42 4.94 26.55
CA LYS A 462 40.27 5.09 25.36
C LYS A 462 40.81 6.51 25.21
N MET A 463 39.94 7.52 25.40
CA MET A 463 40.31 8.93 25.35
C MET A 463 41.29 9.31 26.47
N SER A 464 41.05 8.83 27.69
CA SER A 464 41.93 9.04 28.83
C SER A 464 43.33 8.46 28.60
N ALA A 465 43.42 7.21 28.11
CA ALA A 465 44.69 6.59 27.76
C ALA A 465 45.46 7.37 26.67
N ALA A 466 44.77 7.86 25.64
CA ALA A 466 45.38 8.68 24.59
C ALA A 466 45.90 10.02 25.14
N SER A 467 45.11 10.70 25.99
CA SER A 467 45.53 11.93 26.65
C SER A 467 46.78 11.73 27.52
N VAL A 468 46.82 10.65 28.32
CA VAL A 468 47.98 10.30 29.15
C VAL A 468 49.21 10.03 28.28
N LEU A 469 49.06 9.34 27.14
CA LEU A 469 50.13 9.08 26.20
C LEU A 469 50.72 10.39 25.63
N ILE A 470 49.86 11.29 25.14
CA ILE A 470 50.29 12.60 24.61
C ILE A 470 51.01 13.40 25.70
N GLN A 471 50.43 13.48 26.90
CA GLN A 471 51.04 14.19 28.03
C GLN A 471 52.40 13.62 28.41
N LYS A 472 52.56 12.28 28.42
CA LYS A 472 53.84 11.61 28.68
C LYS A 472 54.90 12.00 27.63
N HIS A 473 54.57 11.93 26.35
CA HIS A 473 55.50 12.28 25.27
C HIS A 473 55.87 13.77 25.29
N TRP A 474 54.90 14.65 25.54
CA TRP A 474 55.13 16.10 25.64
C TRP A 474 56.03 16.46 26.81
N ARG A 475 55.78 15.92 28.01
CA ARG A 475 56.65 16.09 29.18
C ARG A 475 58.08 15.62 28.88
N GLY A 476 58.23 14.48 28.19
CA GLY A 476 59.53 13.99 27.76
C GLY A 476 60.24 14.88 26.73
N TYR A 477 59.50 15.42 25.74
CA TYR A 477 60.04 16.34 24.74
C TYR A 477 60.57 17.64 25.36
N ILE A 478 59.79 18.25 26.26
CA ILE A 478 60.20 19.47 26.97
C ILE A 478 61.52 19.23 27.71
N GLN A 479 61.64 18.10 28.42
CA GLN A 479 62.84 17.81 29.20
C GLN A 479 64.08 17.57 28.31
N ARG A 480 63.93 16.84 27.19
CA ARG A 480 65.02 16.66 26.21
C ARG A 480 65.47 17.97 25.60
N LYS A 481 64.54 18.84 25.20
CA LYS A 481 64.85 20.16 24.63
C LYS A 481 65.60 21.05 25.63
N ARG A 482 65.19 21.03 26.90
CA ARG A 482 65.91 21.75 27.98
C ARG A 482 67.32 21.21 28.18
N TYR A 483 67.49 19.89 28.14
CA TYR A 483 68.79 19.24 28.27
C TYR A 483 69.73 19.57 27.11
N GLU A 484 69.24 19.55 25.87
CA GLU A 484 70.01 19.97 24.68
C GLU A 484 70.44 21.43 24.77
N GLN A 485 69.53 22.34 25.19
CA GLN A 485 69.87 23.74 25.41
C GLN A 485 70.96 23.91 26.47
N MET A 486 70.91 23.12 27.54
CA MET A 486 71.93 23.12 28.59
C MET A 486 73.28 22.63 28.06
N ILE A 487 73.33 21.53 27.30
CA ILE A 487 74.57 21.03 26.67
C ILE A 487 75.15 22.07 25.70
N ASN A 488 74.31 22.66 24.84
CA ASN A 488 74.73 23.70 23.91
C ASN A 488 75.24 24.95 24.65
N GLY A 489 74.65 25.30 25.79
CA GLY A 489 75.14 26.34 26.68
C GLY A 489 76.52 26.02 27.27
N PHE A 490 76.71 24.81 27.79
CA PHE A 490 77.98 24.36 28.36
C PHE A 490 79.10 24.28 27.31
N THR A 491 78.83 23.75 26.12
CA THR A 491 79.82 23.68 25.03
C THR A 491 80.25 25.06 24.56
N ARG A 492 79.31 26.02 24.46
CA ARG A 492 79.63 27.43 24.18
C ARG A 492 80.49 28.06 25.28
N LEU A 493 80.15 27.82 26.55
CA LEU A 493 80.94 28.31 27.68
C LEU A 493 82.37 27.75 27.66
N GLN A 494 82.51 26.44 27.41
CA GLN A 494 83.81 25.80 27.26
C GLN A 494 84.63 26.41 26.10
N ALA A 495 84.00 26.67 24.96
CA ALA A 495 84.66 27.32 23.82
C ALA A 495 85.16 28.73 24.14
N ILE A 496 84.35 29.54 24.86
CA ILE A 496 84.74 30.88 25.30
C ILE A 496 85.93 30.82 26.25
N LEU A 497 85.90 29.91 27.24
CA LEU A 497 87.00 29.75 28.20
C LEU A 497 88.31 29.32 27.52
N ARG A 498 88.25 28.34 26.61
CA ARG A 498 89.41 27.90 25.82
C ARG A 498 89.97 29.04 24.95
N THR A 499 89.09 29.80 24.30
CA THR A 499 89.50 30.96 23.48
C THR A 499 90.15 32.02 24.35
N ARG A 500 89.57 32.36 25.50
CA ARG A 500 90.14 33.35 26.44
C ARG A 500 91.52 32.93 26.92
N GLN A 501 91.71 31.66 27.26
CA GLN A 501 93.02 31.12 27.68
C GLN A 501 94.06 31.24 26.56
N LEU A 502 93.70 30.87 25.33
CA LEU A 502 94.59 30.97 24.16
C LEU A 502 94.95 32.44 23.85
N VAL A 503 93.98 33.35 23.89
CA VAL A 503 94.20 34.79 23.64
C VAL A 503 95.14 35.38 24.67
N LEU A 504 94.95 35.08 25.96
CA LEU A 504 95.84 35.57 27.02
C LEU A 504 97.26 35.03 26.83
N HIS A 505 97.41 33.75 26.53
CA HIS A 505 98.72 33.15 26.27
C HIS A 505 99.43 33.79 25.07
N TYR A 506 98.70 34.01 23.97
CA TYR A 506 99.23 34.69 22.78
C TYR A 506 99.60 36.15 23.05
N GLN A 507 98.80 36.89 23.83
CA GLN A 507 99.11 38.26 24.21
C GLN A 507 100.40 38.36 25.04
N VAL A 508 100.59 37.46 26.01
CA VAL A 508 101.83 37.41 26.81
C VAL A 508 103.03 37.12 25.91
N LEU A 509 102.95 36.10 25.05
CA LEU A 509 104.02 35.74 24.13
C LEU A 509 104.35 36.88 23.16
N ARG A 510 103.33 37.52 22.58
CA ARG A 510 103.47 38.69 21.70
C ARG A 510 104.17 39.84 22.42
N ASN A 511 103.80 40.13 23.66
CA ASN A 511 104.43 41.18 24.45
C ASN A 511 105.92 40.87 24.71
N ILE A 512 106.26 39.62 25.04
CA ILE A 512 107.66 39.19 25.21
C ILE A 512 108.45 39.37 23.90
N ILE A 513 107.92 38.88 22.77
CA ILE A 513 108.60 38.97 21.47
C ILE A 513 108.75 40.42 21.02
N THR A 514 107.70 41.24 21.15
CA THR A 514 107.77 42.66 20.75
C THR A 514 108.76 43.45 21.61
N PHE A 515 108.82 43.17 22.93
CA PHE A 515 109.81 43.79 23.81
C PHE A 515 111.25 43.33 23.49
N PHE A 516 111.42 42.04 23.20
CA PHE A 516 112.70 41.48 22.75
C PHE A 516 113.15 42.12 21.43
N GLN A 517 112.28 42.18 20.42
CA GLN A 517 112.55 42.82 19.14
C GLN A 517 112.90 44.31 19.31
N ALA A 518 112.18 45.04 20.16
CA ALA A 518 112.50 46.44 20.46
C ALA A 518 113.90 46.59 21.09
N ARG A 519 114.27 45.68 22.00
CA ARG A 519 115.59 45.68 22.65
C ARG A 519 116.70 45.32 21.67
N CYS A 520 116.49 44.35 20.78
CA CYS A 520 117.40 43.98 19.69
C CYS A 520 117.60 45.14 18.71
N ARG A 521 116.51 45.75 18.20
CA ARG A 521 116.58 46.93 17.31
C ARG A 521 117.35 48.08 17.96
N GLY A 522 117.08 48.36 19.25
CA GLY A 522 117.83 49.35 20.00
C GLY A 522 119.31 48.99 20.20
N ALA A 523 119.64 47.70 20.38
CA ALA A 523 121.01 47.24 20.51
C ALA A 523 121.80 47.37 19.19
N ILE A 524 121.17 47.05 18.06
CA ILE A 524 121.76 47.22 16.72
C ILE A 524 122.10 48.70 16.48
N ILE A 525 121.14 49.61 16.68
CA ILE A 525 121.38 51.06 16.50
C ILE A 525 122.46 51.58 17.46
N ARG A 526 122.47 51.13 18.72
CA ARG A 526 123.53 51.49 19.68
C ARG A 526 124.90 50.94 19.27
N SER A 527 124.97 49.73 18.73
CA SER A 527 126.21 49.14 18.20
C SER A 527 126.72 49.94 16.99
N GLU A 528 125.83 50.28 16.07
CA GLU A 528 126.15 51.08 14.88
C GLU A 528 126.64 52.48 15.26
N LEU A 529 125.98 53.15 16.22
CA LEU A 529 126.46 54.41 16.80
C LEU A 529 127.82 54.27 17.48
N ARG A 530 128.08 53.13 18.15
CA ARG A 530 129.37 52.86 18.81
C ARG A 530 130.49 52.67 17.79
N MET A 531 130.22 51.96 16.68
CA MET A 531 131.15 51.82 15.55
C MET A 531 131.41 53.15 14.84
N LYS A 532 130.37 53.96 14.59
CA LYS A 532 130.52 55.32 14.02
C LYS A 532 131.35 56.24 14.92
N ARG A 533 131.22 56.14 16.25
CA ARG A 533 132.09 56.86 17.21
C ARG A 533 133.55 56.39 17.17
N LEU A 534 133.78 55.09 17.00
CA LEU A 534 135.13 54.51 16.92
C LEU A 534 135.86 54.92 15.62
N ASN A 535 135.12 55.14 14.53
CA ASN A 535 135.66 55.56 13.23
C ASN A 535 135.93 57.08 13.11
N GLY A 536 135.99 57.82 14.23
CA GLY A 536 136.46 59.22 14.23
C GLY A 536 135.48 60.26 13.69
N GLU A 537 134.27 59.87 13.27
CA GLU A 537 133.24 60.79 12.77
C GLU A 537 132.47 61.44 13.94
N ARG A 538 133.06 62.52 14.50
CA ARG A 538 132.39 63.36 15.51
C ARG A 538 131.49 64.39 14.83
N ARG A 539 130.23 64.02 14.59
CA ARG A 539 129.13 65.01 14.49
C ARG A 539 128.04 64.69 15.52
N PRO A 540 127.55 65.68 16.28
CA PRO A 540 126.39 65.51 17.16
C PRO A 540 125.15 65.21 16.31
N ALA A 541 124.47 64.12 16.64
CA ALA A 541 123.15 63.81 16.10
C ALA A 541 122.15 64.84 16.62
N MET A 542 121.98 65.94 15.89
CA MET A 542 120.71 66.65 15.73
C MET A 542 120.94 67.85 14.80
N MET A 543 120.40 67.74 13.58
CA MET A 543 119.90 68.80 12.67
C MET A 543 120.21 68.47 11.21
N ILE A 544 119.34 67.67 10.60
CA ILE A 544 119.02 67.66 9.16
C ILE A 544 117.49 67.51 9.13
N ASN A 545 116.71 68.58 8.95
CA ASN A 545 116.33 69.28 7.72
C ASN A 545 115.53 68.44 6.68
N PRO A 546 114.56 69.08 6.00
CA PRO A 546 113.36 68.46 5.45
C PRO A 546 113.54 68.01 4.00
N ARG A 547 112.62 67.12 3.58
CA ARG A 547 112.36 66.56 2.24
C ARG A 547 112.81 65.11 2.06
N GLU A 548 111.83 64.34 1.57
CA GLU A 548 111.97 63.05 0.90
C GLU A 548 112.28 61.83 1.78
N THR A 549 111.27 61.39 2.53
CA THR A 549 110.80 60.00 2.29
C THR A 549 109.66 60.08 1.29
N ASP A 550 110.04 60.35 0.04
CA ASP A 550 109.33 59.88 -1.12
C ASP A 550 109.50 58.36 -1.14
N ARG A 551 108.36 57.68 -1.10
CA ARG A 551 108.00 56.45 -1.82
C ARG A 551 106.71 55.97 -1.18
N CYS A 552 105.60 56.18 -1.88
CA CYS A 552 105.09 55.16 -2.79
C CYS A 552 104.60 53.98 -1.92
N SER A 553 103.31 53.80 -1.67
CA SER A 553 102.26 53.74 -2.69
C SER A 553 100.89 53.99 -2.05
N THR A 554 100.21 55.09 -2.40
CA THR A 554 98.84 54.96 -2.91
C THR A 554 98.93 54.30 -4.29
N PRO A 555 97.85 53.92 -4.99
CA PRO A 555 96.49 53.55 -4.63
C PRO A 555 96.22 52.11 -5.16
N THR A 556 95.05 51.49 -5.03
CA THR A 556 94.15 51.35 -6.18
C THR A 556 92.79 50.84 -5.73
N SER A 557 91.77 51.66 -5.95
CA SER A 557 90.50 51.17 -6.48
C SER A 557 90.75 50.64 -7.89
N VAL A 558 90.72 49.31 -8.06
CA VAL A 558 90.56 48.60 -9.33
C VAL A 558 89.62 47.45 -8.98
N SER A 559 88.32 47.69 -9.11
CA SER A 559 87.51 47.27 -10.26
C SER A 559 87.33 45.75 -10.22
N SER A 560 86.16 45.29 -9.79
CA SER A 560 85.07 44.90 -10.69
C SER A 560 85.49 43.81 -11.68
N SER A 561 84.67 42.76 -11.68
CA SER A 561 84.66 41.63 -12.63
C SER A 561 85.85 40.68 -12.40
N LEU A 562 85.63 39.40 -12.12
CA LEU A 562 84.80 38.49 -12.88
C LEU A 562 84.28 37.37 -11.98
N LEU A 563 83.01 37.04 -12.23
CA LEU A 563 82.48 35.68 -12.35
C LEU A 563 82.76 34.77 -11.14
N GLY A 564 81.75 34.42 -10.34
CA GLY A 564 80.46 33.96 -10.82
C GLY A 564 80.38 32.45 -10.59
N SER A 565 79.17 32.01 -10.23
CA SER A 565 78.64 30.70 -10.58
C SER A 565 79.60 29.54 -10.33
N GLU A 566 79.53 28.86 -9.17
CA GLU A 566 79.53 27.38 -9.14
C GLU A 566 78.84 26.76 -7.91
N ASP A 567 78.61 27.46 -6.78
CA ASP A 567 78.03 26.77 -5.61
C ASP A 567 76.49 26.83 -5.48
N ALA A 568 75.81 27.64 -6.30
CA ALA A 568 74.34 27.65 -6.37
C ALA A 568 73.77 26.60 -7.35
N ARG A 569 74.61 25.99 -8.20
CA ARG A 569 74.19 24.96 -9.17
C ARG A 569 74.30 23.53 -8.66
N LEU A 570 75.00 23.29 -7.54
CA LEU A 570 75.12 21.94 -6.97
C LEU A 570 73.87 21.50 -6.18
N VAL A 571 73.01 22.44 -5.77
CA VAL A 571 71.82 22.13 -4.94
C VAL A 571 70.53 22.04 -5.77
N GLU A 572 70.49 22.63 -6.95
CA GLU A 572 69.35 22.51 -7.89
C GLU A 572 69.38 21.22 -8.73
N GLN A 573 70.51 20.51 -8.79
CA GLN A 573 70.69 19.33 -9.64
C GLN A 573 70.27 18.00 -8.98
N ILE A 574 69.88 17.99 -7.69
CA ILE A 574 69.47 16.76 -7.00
C ILE A 574 67.93 16.64 -6.87
N PHE A 575 67.16 17.72 -6.92
CA PHE A 575 65.71 17.64 -6.76
C PHE A 575 64.95 18.55 -7.74
N GLY A 576 65.01 18.19 -9.02
CA GLY A 576 64.09 18.68 -10.05
C GLY A 576 63.34 17.53 -10.73
N PHE A 577 62.11 17.25 -10.27
CA PHE A 577 61.01 16.74 -11.12
C PHE A 577 59.68 17.27 -10.53
N LEU A 578 59.00 18.11 -11.32
CA LEU A 578 57.94 19.11 -11.07
C LEU A 578 56.52 18.56 -10.71
N PRO A 579 55.45 19.39 -10.48
CA PRO A 579 55.32 20.86 -10.36
C PRO A 579 54.58 21.35 -9.09
N SER A 580 54.56 22.67 -8.80
CA SER A 580 53.57 23.24 -7.86
C SER A 580 53.14 24.66 -8.27
N ASP A 581 51.86 24.81 -8.57
CA ASP A 581 51.15 26.09 -8.67
C ASP A 581 50.34 26.36 -7.37
N ASN A 582 50.26 27.66 -7.06
CA ASN A 582 49.20 28.36 -6.35
C ASN A 582 48.94 28.14 -4.84
N THR A 583 49.64 29.00 -4.08
CA THR A 583 49.10 30.07 -3.21
C THR A 583 47.95 29.76 -2.24
N SER A 584 48.29 29.78 -0.94
CA SER A 584 47.79 30.81 -0.02
C SER A 584 48.67 30.89 1.23
N ARG A 585 49.02 32.10 1.69
CA ARG A 585 48.61 32.63 3.01
C ARG A 585 49.49 33.77 3.56
N CYS A 586 48.77 34.83 3.94
CA CYS A 586 48.80 35.54 5.23
C CYS A 586 50.10 36.13 5.82
N SER A 587 50.01 37.46 6.06
CA SER A 587 50.28 38.23 7.31
C SER A 587 51.51 37.90 8.17
N SER A 588 52.27 38.81 8.79
CA SER A 588 52.27 40.27 9.03
C SER A 588 53.64 40.56 9.71
N HIS A 589 54.24 41.75 9.63
CA HIS A 589 54.20 42.77 10.69
C HIS A 589 55.19 43.92 10.38
N ALA A 590 54.80 45.18 10.63
CA ALA A 590 55.40 46.06 11.66
C ALA A 590 54.87 47.52 11.60
N SER A 591 54.24 47.93 12.71
CA SER A 591 54.26 49.22 13.45
C SER A 591 54.30 50.60 12.75
N ARG A 592 53.27 51.45 13.00
CA ARG A 592 53.35 52.71 13.79
C ARG A 592 52.01 53.50 13.91
N ASP A 593 51.79 54.03 15.12
CA ASP A 593 51.18 55.31 15.56
C ASP A 593 49.65 55.63 15.64
N LYS A 594 49.24 55.96 16.90
CA LYS A 594 48.26 56.96 17.43
C LYS A 594 46.74 56.71 17.24
N VAL A 595 45.78 57.01 18.14
CA VAL A 595 45.67 57.70 19.46
C VAL A 595 44.24 57.47 20.06
N SER A 596 44.17 57.21 21.38
CA SER A 596 43.19 57.58 22.45
C SER A 596 41.67 57.23 22.53
N LYS A 597 41.32 56.82 23.78
CA LYS A 597 40.12 57.07 24.67
C LYS A 597 38.80 56.32 24.39
N LEU A 598 38.25 55.44 25.25
CA LEU A 598 37.69 55.49 26.65
C LEU A 598 36.40 56.31 26.83
N ILE A 599 35.26 55.66 27.15
CA ILE A 599 34.44 55.78 28.39
C ILE A 599 33.04 55.09 28.28
N GLN A 600 32.81 54.14 29.20
CA GLN A 600 31.66 53.80 30.09
C GLN A 600 30.17 53.69 29.69
N SER A 601 29.54 52.79 30.49
CA SER A 601 28.13 52.65 30.95
C SER A 601 27.12 52.08 29.93
N GLU A 602 26.04 51.35 30.27
CA GLU A 602 25.37 51.00 31.54
C GLU A 602 24.40 49.82 31.31
N ARG A 603 23.77 49.33 32.39
CA ARG A 603 22.76 48.26 32.45
C ARG A 603 21.45 48.64 31.75
N GLY A 604 20.67 47.65 31.28
CA GLY A 604 19.24 47.86 31.02
C GLY A 604 18.54 46.77 30.23
N SER A 605 17.34 46.42 30.67
CA SER A 605 16.44 45.33 30.27
C SER A 605 15.69 45.48 28.94
N SER A 606 15.28 44.32 28.41
CA SER A 606 14.05 44.03 27.65
C SER A 606 13.83 44.61 26.24
N LEU A 607 13.61 43.66 25.32
CA LEU A 607 12.69 43.65 24.17
C LEU A 607 12.87 44.72 23.09
N THR A 608 13.46 44.32 21.95
CA THR A 608 12.85 44.39 20.60
C THR A 608 13.77 43.75 19.55
N SER A 609 13.18 42.84 18.76
CA SER A 609 13.25 42.73 17.29
C SER A 609 14.60 42.83 16.51
N VAL A 610 14.77 41.84 15.62
CA VAL A 610 15.58 41.76 14.39
C VAL A 610 17.05 41.28 14.52
N CYS A 611 17.28 40.06 14.04
CA CYS A 611 18.48 39.72 13.27
C CYS A 611 18.10 38.75 12.15
N ASP A 612 18.22 39.26 10.92
CA ASP A 612 18.25 38.55 9.67
C ASP A 612 19.41 37.56 9.61
N THR A 613 19.13 36.34 9.16
CA THR A 613 19.97 35.63 8.18
C THR A 613 19.10 34.56 7.49
N PRO A 614 19.30 34.34 6.18
CA PRO A 614 18.27 33.83 5.28
C PRO A 614 18.06 32.30 5.38
N PRO A 615 16.84 31.80 5.14
CA PRO A 615 16.63 30.38 4.92
C PRO A 615 17.22 29.93 3.56
N PRO A 616 17.71 28.69 3.46
CA PRO A 616 18.26 28.11 2.24
C PRO A 616 17.19 27.99 1.14
N PRO A 617 17.59 27.96 -0.15
CA PRO A 617 16.67 28.11 -1.28
C PRO A 617 15.66 26.97 -1.40
N ASP A 618 14.40 27.36 -1.60
CA ASP A 618 13.29 26.50 -1.99
C ASP A 618 13.62 25.73 -3.28
N LEU A 619 13.60 24.41 -3.18
CA LEU A 619 13.88 23.48 -4.29
C LEU A 619 12.66 22.62 -4.58
N PHE A 620 11.45 23.20 -4.58
CA PHE A 620 10.24 22.57 -5.13
C PHE A 620 9.34 23.64 -5.73
N ALA A 621 9.73 24.10 -6.93
CA ALA A 621 8.80 24.79 -7.82
C ALA A 621 7.66 23.81 -8.19
N ARG A 622 6.45 24.34 -8.21
CA ARG A 622 5.21 23.67 -8.60
C ARG A 622 5.36 23.01 -9.97
N GLU A 623 5.34 21.68 -10.03
CA GLU A 623 5.12 20.97 -11.29
C GLU A 623 3.62 20.96 -11.61
N ASP A 624 3.30 21.50 -12.78
CA ASP A 624 1.97 21.52 -13.38
C ASP A 624 1.61 20.09 -13.84
N LEU A 625 0.56 19.51 -13.26
CA LEU A 625 0.13 18.12 -13.51
C LEU A 625 -0.76 17.96 -14.75
N SER A 626 -0.86 18.99 -15.59
CA SER A 626 -1.71 18.99 -16.79
C SER A 626 -1.13 18.22 -17.99
N GLU A 627 0.15 17.82 -17.95
CA GLU A 627 0.81 17.06 -19.04
C GLU A 627 1.06 15.56 -18.72
N PHE A 628 0.38 14.98 -17.72
CA PHE A 628 0.55 13.57 -17.40
C PHE A 628 -0.21 12.66 -18.39
N GLN A 629 0.41 12.34 -19.54
CA GLN A 629 -0.10 11.30 -20.44
C GLN A 629 0.24 9.91 -19.89
N PHE A 630 -0.75 9.30 -19.24
CA PHE A 630 -0.71 7.93 -18.71
C PHE A 630 -0.21 6.89 -19.75
N GLU A 631 -0.41 7.14 -21.04
CA GLU A 631 0.04 6.28 -22.14
C GLU A 631 1.58 6.15 -22.24
N LYS A 632 2.34 7.24 -21.97
CA LYS A 632 3.82 7.18 -21.95
C LYS A 632 4.35 6.41 -20.73
N PHE A 633 3.68 6.54 -19.59
CA PHE A 633 4.00 5.77 -18.39
C PHE A 633 3.70 4.28 -18.61
N ALA A 634 2.56 3.96 -19.23
CA ALA A 634 2.19 2.57 -19.51
C ALA A 634 3.14 1.91 -20.53
N ALA A 635 3.56 2.62 -21.57
CA ALA A 635 4.49 2.11 -22.57
C ALA A 635 5.92 1.86 -22.01
N THR A 636 6.33 2.62 -20.99
CA THR A 636 7.68 2.51 -20.41
C THR A 636 7.77 1.40 -19.34
N TYR A 637 6.66 1.07 -18.68
CA TYR A 637 6.64 0.14 -17.54
C TYR A 637 5.85 -1.15 -17.78
N PHE A 638 5.09 -1.24 -18.87
CA PHE A 638 4.40 -2.46 -19.29
C PHE A 638 4.85 -2.86 -20.71
N GLU A 639 6.14 -3.07 -20.90
CA GLU A 639 6.60 -3.85 -22.04
C GLU A 639 6.26 -5.33 -21.82
N GLN A 640 5.76 -5.95 -22.89
CA GLN A 640 5.42 -7.36 -22.97
C GLN A 640 6.66 -8.20 -22.59
N GLN A 641 6.48 -9.12 -21.64
CA GLN A 641 7.47 -10.02 -21.02
C GLN A 641 8.00 -9.55 -19.65
N THR A 642 7.15 -9.66 -18.63
CA THR A 642 7.64 -9.85 -17.27
C THR A 642 6.95 -11.08 -16.67
N ASP A 643 7.71 -12.16 -16.53
CA ASP A 643 7.40 -13.22 -15.57
C ASP A 643 7.17 -12.59 -14.21
N ALA A 644 6.16 -13.06 -13.46
CA ALA A 644 5.82 -12.51 -12.16
C ALA A 644 7.03 -12.49 -11.22
N GLU A 645 7.62 -11.32 -11.00
CA GLU A 645 8.71 -11.15 -10.04
C GLU A 645 8.11 -10.80 -8.68
N TYR A 646 8.11 -11.76 -7.76
CA TYR A 646 7.76 -11.48 -6.37
C TYR A 646 9.00 -10.96 -5.64
N SER A 647 8.84 -9.89 -4.84
CA SER A 647 9.90 -9.35 -4.01
C SER A 647 9.54 -9.51 -2.53
N ARG A 648 10.43 -10.12 -1.75
CA ARG A 648 10.32 -10.17 -0.27
C ARG A 648 10.80 -8.89 0.41
N LYS A 649 11.16 -7.84 -0.33
CA LYS A 649 11.68 -6.60 0.27
C LYS A 649 10.54 -5.80 0.90
N LYS A 650 10.70 -5.50 2.20
CA LYS A 650 9.75 -4.69 2.97
C LYS A 650 9.58 -3.32 2.31
N LEU A 651 8.33 -2.91 2.08
CA LEU A 651 8.00 -1.57 1.57
C LEU A 651 8.59 -0.52 2.53
N ARG A 652 9.24 0.52 2.00
CA ARG A 652 9.81 1.61 2.80
C ARG A 652 8.92 2.85 2.84
N THR A 653 7.94 2.90 1.95
CA THR A 653 7.01 4.01 1.76
C THR A 653 5.63 3.45 1.45
N PRO A 654 4.56 4.04 1.98
CA PRO A 654 3.19 3.60 1.71
C PRO A 654 2.79 3.88 0.27
N LEU A 655 1.97 3.00 -0.31
CA LEU A 655 1.46 3.12 -1.68
C LEU A 655 0.39 4.21 -1.83
N LEU A 656 -0.21 4.66 -0.72
CA LEU A 656 -1.19 5.73 -0.67
C LEU A 656 -0.69 6.88 0.22
N PRO A 657 -1.01 8.15 -0.13
CA PRO A 657 -0.58 9.30 0.65
C PRO A 657 -1.40 9.41 1.95
N HIS A 658 -0.71 9.30 3.09
CA HIS A 658 -1.32 9.49 4.42
C HIS A 658 -0.89 10.82 5.06
N LYS A 659 -1.82 11.50 5.73
CA LYS A 659 -1.59 12.80 6.39
C LYS A 659 -0.87 12.66 7.74
N SER A 660 -1.13 11.59 8.48
CA SER A 660 -0.47 11.33 9.78
C SER A 660 0.79 10.48 9.62
N SER A 661 1.83 10.78 10.42
CA SER A 661 3.06 9.98 10.47
C SER A 661 2.83 8.59 11.07
N THR A 662 1.82 8.42 11.93
CA THR A 662 1.43 7.11 12.48
C THR A 662 0.82 6.22 11.40
N ASP A 663 -0.07 6.77 10.58
CA ASP A 663 -0.79 6.03 9.54
C ASP A 663 0.15 5.62 8.39
N ARG A 664 1.17 6.43 8.11
CA ARG A 664 2.29 6.06 7.21
C ARG A 664 3.09 4.87 7.73
N MET A 665 3.23 4.73 9.04
CA MET A 665 3.93 3.57 9.61
C MET A 665 3.02 2.33 9.61
N VAL A 666 1.75 2.45 9.96
CA VAL A 666 0.80 1.31 10.00
C VAL A 666 0.59 0.70 8.60
N SER A 667 0.39 1.54 7.58
CA SER A 667 0.23 1.11 6.18
C SER A 667 1.45 0.38 5.60
N VAL A 668 2.65 0.60 6.16
CA VAL A 668 3.88 -0.13 5.79
C VAL A 668 4.01 -1.46 6.55
N PHE A 669 3.32 -1.62 7.68
CA PHE A 669 3.34 -2.81 8.53
C PHE A 669 2.21 -3.81 8.22
N GLU A 670 0.99 -3.37 7.85
CA GLU A 670 -0.14 -4.27 7.56
C GLU A 670 -0.02 -5.06 6.24
N SER A 671 0.86 -4.63 5.33
CA SER A 671 1.18 -5.40 4.11
C SER A 671 2.03 -6.66 4.35
N CYS A 672 2.43 -6.94 5.60
CA CYS A 672 3.00 -8.23 5.99
C CYS A 672 1.89 -9.16 6.49
N GLY A 673 1.27 -9.91 5.59
CA GLY A 673 0.55 -11.12 5.96
C GLY A 673 1.51 -12.05 6.72
N THR A 674 1.24 -12.26 8.00
CA THR A 674 1.84 -13.32 8.81
C THR A 674 1.44 -14.67 8.23
N LYS A 675 2.44 -15.52 7.97
CA LYS A 675 2.26 -16.96 8.02
C LYS A 675 1.90 -17.38 9.44
#